data_AF-A0A134CDH4-F1
#
_entry.id   AF-A0A134CDH4-F1
#
_cell.length_a   1.000
_cell.length_b   1.000
_cell.length_c   1.000
_cell.angle_alpha   90.00
_cell.angle_beta   90.00
_cell.angle_gamma   90.00
#
_symmetry.space_group_name_H-M   'P 1'
#
loop_
_entity.id
_entity.type
_entity.pdbx_description
1 polymer ?
#
loop_
_entity_poly.entity_id
_entity_poly.type
_entity_poly.pdbx_seq_one_letter_code
_entity_poly.pdbx_strand_id
1 'polypeptide(L)'
;MKGKDSCSVHWRKFLRCAVLAGIAAGVMLPFSIWAETYNSGIKGSDDMSDRNVYGKVMKTDGTGNMVFDFSSEENTYINNESGPGIIPPRGNKKISIKGKNIHIKSRGEAGGISFFDGGDVHVTGNLDIDAYANSNYMVKGLGFGYWNDDGEAYNRIVVDGDVRMRKDDSANPWAIDREIESGWINPLPRYKGAMWRAAGISAGASNRSEITINGMVDLAIKGNAVSVHAYWSTEGVTDERELATINLRGGRIITPQTQDASYWALFSGGGTINLNMNKEKNGAANYDVELVGNVMVMKNADHRGDPYFYKNGRLNIGLSTTKSRWVGIIDNAGKELTGEVNLYLSNKATWDYTAASKPNGIELPTLPYPSNDNHYDEYDGVSYVTRLVGGSTDEQAGAVLMKDKAPLEIANYSGHTYFYYGHTADGTSTDNYTAGNVRIHNASPNSYVRFLTDRTGVTADNTNQVLNALAGKLYYMAAISGKKDLQGEVGIADGLTASSKSLQLADMKFDQSTGKASAGEKKVNPPNPPQEKRLNQIVEGVGSINSRAETWKALGIRDGNRNYTFKEDTVIGVEWGVGVEFDEFASRAYAPIMWSSDDDGSIDMTGHSLTLQATKGNQKYSPHGIYVGGGKLTIKNTNGINIQTEGGNTPRGIMVLGSGTMPESSGYFGKGQAYLVIANSDKKEDSVNIKIKDAIENYPAIYAKKNVGSARIDIHGLVNVEMPNKGPLARAVSSSGGQIYLGGGRIIAPSAEAITVDAVREKDPTSFVHVNAQVNEKGKIEAASGRRDVVIHGNVTSNPSSAKKAESARVAIALTTAESELRGLMTRGKWETIYGQNMLMLTNGAKWINESNVVDAPASRLVQLAGASSMSIAGVIQQRDKGEITVDQYRGHTYLAYEHTDDGTEGSHYTAGDTHIVSAEAGSSITVMTGNDNIDVNKKEQVYKVLNALAGKLYYDGYAKNERNLTGTVMIADGLTASSKSLQLADMKFKDNNGQGYVDEQSSKPKVKTTFTKTINLRKQDNKEYIDAGVWDGNGSVYHFEQDSIIKIGEISEGYGVNVGSKKFELAASDKTITLDINAKNKGAGINIGSANFDWNAAQTIMRIKAEGSEAKGIYLSGDDESKSIIHGMTDMDIKAGDNAYGIHGVDGNLLLEGWKFVGAGKKVFAIHA
;
A
#
# COMPACT_ATOMS: atom_id res chain seq x y z
N MET A 1 -74.94 12.70 39.50
CA MET A 1 -75.16 12.30 40.90
C MET A 1 -73.87 11.67 41.44
N LYS A 2 -73.70 11.70 42.77
CA LYS A 2 -72.79 10.94 43.66
C LYS A 2 -72.21 9.64 43.02
N GLY A 3 -70.93 9.27 43.15
CA GLY A 3 -70.04 9.33 44.34
C GLY A 3 -70.25 8.05 45.19
N LYS A 4 -69.27 7.35 45.77
CA LYS A 4 -67.86 7.61 46.18
C LYS A 4 -67.03 6.32 45.88
N ASP A 5 -65.81 5.97 46.30
CA ASP A 5 -64.73 6.42 47.23
C ASP A 5 -63.40 5.72 46.77
N SER A 6 -62.28 5.70 47.52
CA SER A 6 -61.22 6.72 47.66
C SER A 6 -59.90 6.12 48.20
N CYS A 7 -58.75 6.72 47.86
CA CYS A 7 -57.42 6.55 48.52
C CYS A 7 -56.75 5.14 48.47
N SER A 8 -55.44 4.93 48.75
CA SER A 8 -54.21 5.72 48.51
C SER A 8 -52.93 4.92 48.89
N VAL A 9 -51.76 5.27 48.32
CA VAL A 9 -50.38 5.12 48.90
C VAL A 9 -49.67 3.73 48.96
N HIS A 10 -48.54 3.66 48.20
CA HIS A 10 -47.23 3.01 48.46
C HIS A 10 -47.06 1.48 48.72
N TRP A 11 -46.53 0.79 47.70
CA TRP A 11 -45.13 0.28 47.59
C TRP A 11 -44.34 -0.17 48.86
N ARG A 12 -43.69 -1.35 48.77
CA ARG A 12 -42.66 -1.97 49.68
C ARG A 12 -43.13 -2.44 51.08
N LYS A 13 -43.36 -3.75 51.21
CA LYS A 13 -42.44 -4.77 51.77
C LYS A 13 -43.15 -6.15 51.82
N PHE A 14 -42.54 -7.32 51.92
CA PHE A 14 -41.25 -7.93 51.53
C PHE A 14 -41.29 -9.31 52.22
N LEU A 15 -40.86 -10.38 51.55
CA LEU A 15 -40.31 -11.63 52.14
C LEU A 15 -41.07 -12.33 53.30
N ARG A 16 -41.60 -13.53 53.04
CA ARG A 16 -41.00 -14.83 53.50
C ARG A 16 -41.90 -16.03 53.19
N CYS A 17 -41.57 -16.74 52.10
CA CYS A 17 -41.77 -18.18 51.95
C CYS A 17 -40.81 -18.67 50.85
N ALA A 18 -39.59 -18.95 51.26
CA ALA A 18 -38.55 -19.59 50.45
C ALA A 18 -37.92 -20.70 51.32
N VAL A 19 -37.07 -21.52 50.70
CA VAL A 19 -36.26 -22.63 51.29
C VAL A 19 -36.95 -23.99 51.34
N LEU A 20 -36.20 -25.01 50.84
CA LEU A 20 -36.49 -26.45 50.74
C LEU A 20 -37.61 -26.86 49.74
N ALA A 21 -37.32 -27.56 48.64
CA ALA A 21 -36.03 -27.99 48.03
C ALA A 21 -36.22 -27.98 46.49
N GLY A 22 -35.22 -27.86 45.61
CA GLY A 22 -33.76 -28.13 45.69
C GLY A 22 -33.41 -29.10 44.55
N ILE A 23 -32.23 -29.17 43.91
CA ILE A 23 -30.85 -28.64 44.10
C ILE A 23 -30.23 -28.59 42.67
N ALA A 24 -29.38 -27.66 42.18
CA ALA A 24 -28.59 -26.56 42.77
C ALA A 24 -28.35 -25.37 41.77
N ALA A 25 -27.46 -24.44 42.17
CA ALA A 25 -26.46 -23.76 41.34
C ALA A 25 -26.86 -22.96 40.07
N GLY A 26 -27.41 -21.75 40.29
CA GLY A 26 -26.53 -20.59 40.23
C GLY A 26 -26.01 -20.09 38.87
N VAL A 27 -26.83 -20.08 37.81
CA VAL A 27 -26.54 -19.27 36.62
C VAL A 27 -26.73 -17.78 36.97
N MET A 28 -25.69 -17.14 37.51
CA MET A 28 -25.57 -15.68 37.43
C MET A 28 -25.27 -15.32 35.98
N LEU A 29 -26.33 -14.98 35.24
CA LEU A 29 -26.18 -14.19 34.02
C LEU A 29 -25.37 -12.93 34.39
N PRO A 30 -24.27 -12.61 33.68
CA PRO A 30 -23.70 -11.29 33.82
C PRO A 30 -24.78 -10.31 33.38
N PHE A 31 -25.18 -9.40 34.27
CA PHE A 31 -26.00 -8.27 33.85
C PHE A 31 -25.22 -7.53 32.78
N SER A 32 -25.72 -7.55 31.55
CA SER A 32 -25.32 -6.58 30.55
C SER A 32 -25.51 -5.20 31.18
N ILE A 33 -24.42 -4.46 31.34
CA ILE A 33 -24.51 -3.04 31.65
C ILE A 33 -25.13 -2.41 30.40
N TRP A 34 -26.46 -2.25 30.43
CA TRP A 34 -27.18 -1.60 29.35
C TRP A 34 -26.58 -0.20 29.20
N ALA A 35 -26.09 0.13 28.00
CA ALA A 35 -25.57 1.46 27.71
C ALA A 35 -26.65 2.49 28.05
N GLU A 36 -26.35 3.48 28.91
CA GLU A 36 -27.36 4.45 29.33
C GLU A 36 -27.83 5.21 28.08
N THR A 37 -29.12 5.05 27.79
CA THR A 37 -29.74 5.49 26.54
C THR A 37 -30.64 6.67 26.86
N TYR A 38 -30.13 7.86 26.60
CA TYR A 38 -30.76 9.12 26.93
C TYR A 38 -31.73 9.50 25.81
N ASN A 39 -33.03 9.25 26.02
CA ASN A 39 -34.10 9.56 25.06
C ASN A 39 -34.54 11.03 25.10
N SER A 40 -33.55 11.92 25.19
CA SER A 40 -33.62 13.34 24.83
C SER A 40 -32.25 13.76 24.32
N GLY A 41 -32.22 14.86 23.56
CA GLY A 41 -30.97 15.56 23.25
C GLY A 41 -30.53 16.47 24.40
N ILE A 42 -29.24 16.81 24.41
CA ILE A 42 -28.68 17.86 25.26
C ILE A 42 -29.18 19.21 24.73
N LYS A 43 -29.81 20.02 25.58
CA LYS A 43 -30.39 21.34 25.23
C LYS A 43 -29.62 22.51 25.83
N GLY A 44 -28.79 22.25 26.83
CA GLY A 44 -27.89 23.24 27.41
C GLY A 44 -28.55 24.26 28.34
N SER A 45 -29.79 24.06 28.76
CA SER A 45 -30.44 24.94 29.73
C SER A 45 -29.94 24.68 31.15
N ASP A 46 -29.71 25.73 31.94
CA ASP A 46 -29.47 25.63 33.40
C ASP A 46 -30.69 25.10 34.20
N ASP A 47 -31.85 25.06 33.53
CA ASP A 47 -33.15 24.60 34.05
C ASP A 47 -33.21 23.06 34.24
N MET A 48 -34.28 22.58 34.87
CA MET A 48 -34.40 21.21 35.35
C MET A 48 -34.41 20.13 34.26
N SER A 49 -34.62 20.43 32.98
CA SER A 49 -34.74 19.39 31.92
C SER A 49 -33.50 18.52 31.81
N ASP A 50 -32.33 19.14 31.58
CA ASP A 50 -31.10 18.41 31.32
C ASP A 50 -30.57 17.78 32.62
N ARG A 51 -30.81 18.42 33.76
CA ARG A 51 -30.52 17.84 35.09
C ARG A 51 -31.40 16.62 35.42
N ASN A 52 -32.65 16.59 34.96
CA ASN A 52 -33.53 15.43 35.15
C ASN A 52 -33.15 14.24 34.25
N VAL A 53 -32.55 14.48 33.08
CA VAL A 53 -32.13 13.45 32.12
C VAL A 53 -30.71 12.96 32.41
N TYR A 54 -29.77 13.86 32.69
CA TYR A 54 -28.33 13.60 32.74
C TYR A 54 -27.71 13.78 34.15
N GLY A 55 -28.51 13.95 35.20
CA GLY A 55 -28.07 14.52 36.50
C GLY A 55 -26.95 13.85 37.30
N LYS A 56 -26.41 12.70 36.87
CA LYS A 56 -25.16 12.12 37.41
C LYS A 56 -23.91 12.50 36.60
N VAL A 57 -24.06 12.64 35.29
CA VAL A 57 -22.97 12.88 34.33
C VAL A 57 -22.86 14.36 33.94
N MET A 58 -23.97 15.12 34.04
CA MET A 58 -23.99 16.58 33.90
C MET A 58 -23.41 17.28 35.14
N LYS A 59 -22.46 18.18 34.91
CA LYS A 59 -21.78 19.02 35.91
C LYS A 59 -21.66 20.44 35.36
N THR A 60 -21.33 21.42 36.19
CA THR A 60 -20.79 22.72 35.74
C THR A 60 -19.32 22.85 36.13
N ASP A 61 -18.53 23.58 35.35
CA ASP A 61 -17.07 23.69 35.53
C ASP A 61 -16.63 24.75 36.56
N GLY A 62 -17.58 25.37 37.26
CA GLY A 62 -17.35 26.49 38.19
C GLY A 62 -17.30 27.87 37.52
N THR A 63 -17.20 27.96 36.19
CA THR A 63 -17.25 29.23 35.43
C THR A 63 -18.62 29.49 34.79
N GLY A 64 -19.47 28.46 34.70
CA GLY A 64 -20.83 28.54 34.15
C GLY A 64 -21.03 27.73 32.87
N ASN A 65 -19.97 27.08 32.37
CA ASN A 65 -20.05 26.10 31.30
C ASN A 65 -20.57 24.76 31.84
N MET A 66 -21.11 23.92 30.95
CA MET A 66 -21.60 22.59 31.28
C MET A 66 -20.64 21.51 30.81
N VAL A 67 -20.51 20.46 31.61
CA VAL A 67 -19.70 19.28 31.32
C VAL A 67 -20.59 18.05 31.40
N PHE A 68 -20.72 17.31 30.30
CA PHE A 68 -21.38 16.01 30.25
C PHE A 68 -20.31 14.91 30.22
N ASP A 69 -20.11 14.26 31.35
CA ASP A 69 -18.98 13.39 31.62
C ASP A 69 -19.40 11.92 31.63
N PHE A 70 -19.57 11.37 30.43
CA PHE A 70 -19.84 9.95 30.17
C PHE A 70 -18.55 9.09 30.18
N SER A 71 -17.43 9.58 30.73
CA SER A 71 -16.12 8.91 30.69
C SER A 71 -16.07 7.54 31.39
N SER A 72 -17.13 7.16 32.10
CA SER A 72 -17.37 5.84 32.70
C SER A 72 -18.08 4.83 31.78
N GLU A 73 -18.63 5.29 30.66
CA GLU A 73 -19.37 4.48 29.68
C GLU A 73 -18.47 4.11 28.49
N GLU A 74 -18.66 2.91 27.93
CA GLU A 74 -17.94 2.46 26.72
C GLU A 74 -18.65 2.94 25.44
N ASN A 75 -19.99 3.01 25.50
CA ASN A 75 -20.88 3.54 24.47
C ASN A 75 -21.99 4.34 25.17
N THR A 76 -22.24 5.55 24.71
CA THR A 76 -23.31 6.44 25.19
C THR A 76 -24.28 6.71 24.04
N TYR A 77 -25.59 6.56 24.27
CA TYR A 77 -26.61 6.79 23.23
C TYR A 77 -27.45 8.02 23.55
N ILE A 78 -27.36 9.06 22.70
CA ILE A 78 -28.12 10.30 22.80
C ILE A 78 -29.18 10.31 21.69
N ASN A 79 -30.42 10.01 22.05
CA ASN A 79 -31.54 9.91 21.11
C ASN A 79 -32.47 11.13 21.25
N ASN A 80 -32.74 11.85 20.15
CA ASN A 80 -33.77 12.89 20.13
C ASN A 80 -34.73 12.69 18.95
N GLU A 81 -36.00 12.40 19.24
CA GLU A 81 -37.01 12.11 18.21
C GLU A 81 -37.63 13.37 17.58
N SER A 82 -37.36 14.57 18.12
CA SER A 82 -38.02 15.82 17.73
C SER A 82 -37.07 17.03 17.54
N GLY A 83 -35.76 16.82 17.53
CA GLY A 83 -34.78 17.92 17.44
C GLY A 83 -33.32 17.44 17.44
N PRO A 84 -32.35 18.37 17.54
CA PRO A 84 -30.94 18.02 17.50
C PRO A 84 -30.51 17.13 18.67
N GLY A 85 -29.49 16.30 18.46
CA GLY A 85 -28.90 15.51 19.54
C GLY A 85 -28.20 16.38 20.59
N ILE A 86 -27.52 17.43 20.17
CA ILE A 86 -26.85 18.42 21.03
C ILE A 86 -27.14 19.84 20.53
N ILE A 87 -27.51 20.72 21.46
CA ILE A 87 -27.62 22.18 21.30
C ILE A 87 -26.91 22.87 22.47
N PRO A 88 -25.89 23.73 22.25
CA PRO A 88 -25.42 24.68 23.25
C PRO A 88 -26.46 25.78 23.53
N PRO A 89 -26.47 26.36 24.74
CA PRO A 89 -27.29 27.53 25.03
C PRO A 89 -26.71 28.78 24.36
N ARG A 90 -27.58 29.72 24.01
CA ARG A 90 -27.22 31.05 23.51
C ARG A 90 -26.29 31.79 24.48
N GLY A 91 -25.46 32.71 23.96
CA GLY A 91 -24.68 33.65 24.78
C GLY A 91 -23.25 33.21 25.11
N ASN A 92 -22.58 32.54 24.17
CA ASN A 92 -21.15 32.19 24.21
C ASN A 92 -20.73 31.27 25.37
N LYS A 93 -21.66 30.47 25.90
CA LYS A 93 -21.38 29.42 26.89
C LYS A 93 -20.81 28.16 26.22
N LYS A 94 -19.92 27.46 26.91
CA LYS A 94 -19.35 26.19 26.44
C LYS A 94 -20.15 24.97 26.93
N ILE A 95 -20.29 23.97 26.06
CA ILE A 95 -20.56 22.58 26.41
C ILE A 95 -19.30 21.76 26.17
N SER A 96 -18.85 21.03 27.19
CA SER A 96 -17.82 19.99 27.04
C SER A 96 -18.46 18.61 27.22
N ILE A 97 -18.25 17.70 26.27
CA ILE A 97 -18.78 16.33 26.32
C ILE A 97 -17.60 15.37 26.30
N LYS A 98 -17.59 14.41 27.21
CA LYS A 98 -16.51 13.43 27.35
C LYS A 98 -17.10 12.03 27.36
N GLY A 99 -16.60 11.16 26.50
CA GLY A 99 -16.99 9.75 26.41
C GLY A 99 -15.92 8.95 25.68
N LYS A 100 -16.21 7.67 25.42
CA LYS A 100 -15.40 6.86 24.50
C LYS A 100 -15.99 6.87 23.10
N ASN A 101 -17.21 6.35 22.97
CA ASN A 101 -17.97 6.32 21.72
C ASN A 101 -19.36 6.92 21.99
N ILE A 102 -19.65 8.04 21.35
CA ILE A 102 -20.88 8.82 21.54
C ILE A 102 -21.73 8.64 20.28
N HIS A 103 -22.84 7.92 20.44
CA HIS A 103 -23.79 7.61 19.38
C HIS A 103 -24.94 8.60 19.44
N ILE A 104 -25.12 9.40 18.40
CA ILE A 104 -26.18 10.42 18.34
C ILE A 104 -27.22 10.05 17.30
N LYS A 105 -28.46 9.90 17.75
CA LYS A 105 -29.59 9.50 16.92
C LYS A 105 -30.67 10.57 16.93
N SER A 106 -30.71 11.40 15.89
CA SER A 106 -31.68 12.49 15.80
C SER A 106 -32.72 12.26 14.70
N ARG A 107 -33.95 12.71 14.96
CA ARG A 107 -35.10 12.72 14.05
C ARG A 107 -35.82 14.07 14.19
N GLY A 108 -36.56 14.48 13.15
CA GLY A 108 -37.32 15.74 13.15
C GLY A 108 -36.78 16.75 12.15
N GLU A 109 -36.49 17.97 12.60
CA GLU A 109 -36.00 19.08 11.76
C GLU A 109 -34.47 19.24 11.79
N ALA A 110 -33.72 18.19 12.16
CA ALA A 110 -32.49 18.41 12.93
C ALA A 110 -31.33 17.42 12.69
N GLY A 111 -30.17 17.83 13.22
CA GLY A 111 -28.85 17.19 13.10
C GLY A 111 -28.37 16.44 14.34
N GLY A 112 -27.14 15.94 14.30
CA GLY A 112 -26.45 15.38 15.47
C GLY A 112 -26.05 16.47 16.45
N ILE A 113 -25.24 17.43 15.98
CA ILE A 113 -24.94 18.69 16.68
C ILE A 113 -25.42 19.84 15.80
N SER A 114 -26.35 20.67 16.30
CA SER A 114 -26.90 21.79 15.51
C SER A 114 -27.40 22.94 16.39
N PHE A 115 -26.95 24.15 16.11
CA PHE A 115 -27.32 25.41 16.78
C PHE A 115 -27.18 26.60 15.83
N PHE A 116 -27.59 27.80 16.26
CA PHE A 116 -27.60 29.00 15.41
C PHE A 116 -26.79 30.17 16.00
N ASP A 117 -26.74 30.30 17.32
CA ASP A 117 -26.33 31.53 18.00
C ASP A 117 -25.41 31.23 19.20
N GLY A 118 -24.14 31.64 19.08
CA GLY A 118 -23.17 31.80 20.16
C GLY A 118 -22.89 30.56 21.02
N GLY A 119 -22.43 29.46 20.42
CA GLY A 119 -22.08 28.22 21.15
C GLY A 119 -20.67 27.70 20.91
N ASP A 120 -19.98 27.25 21.96
CA ASP A 120 -18.75 26.43 21.88
C ASP A 120 -19.05 24.99 22.34
N VAL A 121 -18.94 24.02 21.43
CA VAL A 121 -19.14 22.59 21.72
C VAL A 121 -17.82 21.84 21.55
N HIS A 122 -17.33 21.24 22.63
CA HIS A 122 -16.10 20.44 22.61
C HIS A 122 -16.40 19.00 23.02
N VAL A 123 -16.24 18.08 22.07
CA VAL A 123 -16.37 16.63 22.28
C VAL A 123 -14.98 16.03 22.43
N THR A 124 -14.79 15.17 23.43
CA THR A 124 -13.63 14.27 23.55
C THR A 124 -14.15 12.83 23.53
N GLY A 125 -13.68 12.04 22.57
CA GLY A 125 -14.22 10.73 22.23
C GLY A 125 -14.75 10.67 20.79
N ASN A 126 -14.92 9.44 20.28
CA ASN A 126 -15.44 9.17 18.94
C ASN A 126 -16.93 9.49 18.86
N LEU A 127 -17.39 9.87 17.67
CA LEU A 127 -18.72 10.44 17.46
C LEU A 127 -19.38 9.80 16.22
N ASP A 128 -20.44 9.02 16.43
CA ASP A 128 -21.20 8.34 15.36
C ASP A 128 -22.61 8.95 15.26
N ILE A 129 -23.01 9.44 14.08
CA ILE A 129 -24.21 10.27 13.89
C ILE A 129 -25.19 9.66 12.89
N ASP A 130 -26.34 9.23 13.40
CA ASP A 130 -27.49 8.62 12.70
C ASP A 130 -28.65 9.65 12.63
N ALA A 131 -28.51 10.69 11.81
CA ALA A 131 -29.41 11.85 11.74
C ALA A 131 -30.30 11.87 10.48
N TYR A 132 -31.64 11.93 10.65
CA TYR A 132 -32.62 11.94 9.54
C TYR A 132 -33.64 13.05 9.74
N ALA A 133 -33.81 13.93 8.75
CA ALA A 133 -34.90 14.90 8.75
C ALA A 133 -36.18 14.35 8.12
N ASN A 134 -37.29 14.54 8.82
CA ASN A 134 -38.63 14.29 8.28
C ASN A 134 -39.25 15.56 7.63
N SER A 135 -38.74 16.75 7.96
CA SER A 135 -39.16 18.06 7.41
C SER A 135 -38.51 18.40 6.05
N ASN A 136 -38.69 19.65 5.59
CA ASN A 136 -38.10 20.21 4.36
C ASN A 136 -36.87 21.11 4.62
N TYR A 137 -36.41 21.20 5.87
CA TYR A 137 -35.26 22.03 6.24
C TYR A 137 -33.92 21.33 5.95
N MET A 138 -32.86 22.13 5.77
CA MET A 138 -31.52 21.61 5.48
C MET A 138 -30.95 20.86 6.70
N VAL A 139 -30.85 19.54 6.59
CA VAL A 139 -30.17 18.71 7.59
C VAL A 139 -28.69 19.10 7.63
N LYS A 140 -28.15 19.22 8.84
CA LYS A 140 -26.70 19.35 9.10
C LYS A 140 -26.33 18.25 10.08
N GLY A 141 -25.56 17.24 9.69
CA GLY A 141 -25.13 16.16 10.59
C GLY A 141 -24.37 16.70 11.81
N LEU A 142 -23.42 17.59 11.57
CA LEU A 142 -22.71 18.40 12.57
C LEU A 142 -22.54 19.82 12.02
N GLY A 143 -22.90 20.85 12.79
CA GLY A 143 -22.67 22.22 12.34
C GLY A 143 -23.45 23.28 13.07
N PHE A 144 -23.50 24.46 12.47
CA PHE A 144 -24.30 25.59 12.93
C PHE A 144 -24.98 26.31 11.75
N GLY A 145 -26.10 26.95 12.06
CA GLY A 145 -27.01 27.59 11.11
C GLY A 145 -26.47 28.88 10.50
N TYR A 146 -27.35 29.60 9.80
CA TYR A 146 -27.03 30.82 9.06
C TYR A 146 -27.31 32.09 9.86
N TRP A 147 -28.36 32.06 10.70
CA TRP A 147 -28.91 33.25 11.36
C TRP A 147 -28.22 33.48 12.71
N ASN A 148 -27.23 34.39 12.73
CA ASN A 148 -26.82 35.12 13.92
C ASN A 148 -27.80 36.31 14.06
N ASP A 149 -28.59 36.40 15.14
CA ASP A 149 -29.58 37.49 15.31
C ASP A 149 -28.91 38.89 15.31
N ASP A 150 -27.69 39.01 15.84
CA ASP A 150 -26.88 40.24 15.90
C ASP A 150 -25.66 40.25 14.95
N GLY A 151 -25.46 39.22 14.12
CA GLY A 151 -24.28 39.07 13.25
C GLY A 151 -22.95 38.70 13.94
N GLU A 152 -22.71 39.13 15.18
CA GLU A 152 -21.42 39.02 15.89
C GLU A 152 -21.13 37.67 16.59
N ALA A 153 -22.08 36.73 16.64
CA ALA A 153 -21.89 35.50 17.42
C ALA A 153 -20.81 34.55 16.84
N TYR A 154 -19.77 34.26 17.64
CA TYR A 154 -18.74 33.25 17.37
C TYR A 154 -19.28 31.86 17.71
N ASN A 155 -19.24 30.94 16.75
CA ASN A 155 -19.70 29.56 16.90
C ASN A 155 -18.52 28.59 16.73
N ARG A 156 -18.46 27.55 17.58
CA ARG A 156 -17.36 26.59 17.58
C ARG A 156 -17.81 25.15 17.81
N ILE A 157 -17.25 24.23 17.04
CA ILE A 157 -17.31 22.79 17.33
C ILE A 157 -15.91 22.19 17.23
N VAL A 158 -15.45 21.51 18.29
CA VAL A 158 -14.19 20.74 18.30
C VAL A 158 -14.49 19.29 18.65
N VAL A 159 -13.93 18.34 17.91
CA VAL A 159 -14.02 16.90 18.23
C VAL A 159 -12.62 16.29 18.32
N ASP A 160 -12.23 15.92 19.53
CA ASP A 160 -11.03 15.14 19.85
C ASP A 160 -11.37 13.64 19.81
N GLY A 161 -11.60 13.15 18.60
CA GLY A 161 -12.00 11.77 18.27
C GLY A 161 -12.43 11.65 16.81
N ASP A 162 -12.64 10.43 16.35
CA ASP A 162 -13.07 10.16 14.97
C ASP A 162 -14.57 10.46 14.79
N VAL A 163 -14.97 10.91 13.60
CA VAL A 163 -16.36 11.30 13.29
C VAL A 163 -16.92 10.46 12.14
N ARG A 164 -17.98 9.70 12.42
CA ARG A 164 -18.65 8.81 11.48
C ARG A 164 -20.06 9.29 11.17
N MET A 165 -20.39 9.27 9.88
CA MET A 165 -21.72 9.52 9.31
C MET A 165 -21.93 8.54 8.15
N ARG A 166 -22.04 7.24 8.48
CA ARG A 166 -22.19 6.12 7.54
C ARG A 166 -23.15 5.07 8.10
N LYS A 167 -23.86 4.34 7.23
CA LYS A 167 -24.52 3.07 7.54
C LYS A 167 -23.64 1.88 7.17
N ASP A 168 -23.70 0.80 7.94
CA ASP A 168 -23.01 -0.48 7.66
C ASP A 168 -23.70 -1.32 6.57
N ASP A 169 -24.14 -0.64 5.50
CA ASP A 169 -24.73 -1.21 4.30
C ASP A 169 -23.89 -0.73 3.10
N SER A 170 -23.24 -1.65 2.40
CA SER A 170 -22.39 -1.33 1.24
C SER A 170 -23.18 -0.92 0.00
N ALA A 171 -24.47 -1.27 -0.09
CA ALA A 171 -25.38 -0.84 -1.15
C ALA A 171 -26.09 0.49 -0.83
N ASN A 172 -26.32 0.78 0.45
CA ASN A 172 -26.92 2.03 0.92
C ASN A 172 -26.15 2.66 2.10
N PRO A 173 -24.89 3.12 1.89
CA PRO A 173 -24.03 3.62 2.96
C PRO A 173 -24.47 4.98 3.52
N TRP A 174 -25.43 5.65 2.87
CA TRP A 174 -25.78 7.05 3.10
C TRP A 174 -26.43 7.25 4.48
N ALA A 175 -25.74 7.90 5.42
CA ALA A 175 -26.35 8.27 6.70
C ALA A 175 -27.46 9.31 6.52
N ILE A 176 -27.23 10.27 5.63
CA ILE A 176 -28.27 11.16 5.09
C ILE A 176 -28.60 10.64 3.69
N ASP A 177 -29.75 9.96 3.54
CA ASP A 177 -30.18 9.24 2.32
C ASP A 177 -31.29 9.94 1.52
N ARG A 178 -31.97 10.91 2.12
CA ARG A 178 -33.12 11.61 1.54
C ARG A 178 -32.69 12.82 0.73
N GLU A 179 -33.05 12.85 -0.55
CA GLU A 179 -32.86 14.02 -1.41
C GLU A 179 -33.88 15.11 -1.06
N ILE A 180 -33.50 16.00 -0.14
CA ILE A 180 -34.28 17.18 0.22
C ILE A 180 -33.78 18.35 -0.62
N GLU A 181 -34.53 18.72 -1.65
CA GLU A 181 -34.50 20.06 -2.26
C GLU A 181 -35.06 21.05 -1.24
N SER A 182 -34.32 22.11 -0.86
CA SER A 182 -34.76 22.98 0.24
C SER A 182 -36.08 23.70 -0.10
N GLY A 183 -37.05 23.54 0.79
CA GLY A 183 -38.37 24.17 0.69
C GLY A 183 -38.54 25.24 1.75
N TRP A 184 -38.00 26.45 1.49
CA TRP A 184 -38.31 27.62 2.32
C TRP A 184 -39.81 27.90 2.26
N ILE A 185 -40.47 27.72 3.40
CA ILE A 185 -41.78 28.24 3.82
C ILE A 185 -42.79 28.53 2.69
N ASN A 186 -43.81 27.66 2.59
CA ASN A 186 -45.06 27.89 1.86
C ASN A 186 -45.58 29.32 2.13
N PRO A 187 -45.67 30.22 1.12
CA PRO A 187 -45.93 29.94 -0.30
C PRO A 187 -44.73 30.06 -1.27
N LEU A 188 -43.48 30.12 -0.81
CA LEU A 188 -42.34 30.35 -1.71
C LEU A 188 -41.93 29.09 -2.53
N PRO A 189 -41.25 29.26 -3.68
CA PRO A 189 -40.79 28.14 -4.51
C PRO A 189 -39.71 27.30 -3.83
N ARG A 190 -39.56 26.04 -4.24
CA ARG A 190 -38.47 25.17 -3.79
C ARG A 190 -37.18 25.48 -4.55
N TYR A 191 -36.05 25.52 -3.84
CA TYR A 191 -34.73 25.67 -4.43
C TYR A 191 -34.15 24.31 -4.83
N LYS A 192 -33.60 24.23 -6.04
CA LYS A 192 -33.03 23.03 -6.67
C LYS A 192 -31.51 23.16 -6.86
N GLY A 193 -30.84 22.11 -7.31
CA GLY A 193 -29.37 22.03 -7.34
C GLY A 193 -28.73 21.52 -6.04
N ALA A 194 -27.44 21.22 -6.12
CA ALA A 194 -26.61 20.71 -5.02
C ALA A 194 -26.52 21.69 -3.84
N MET A 195 -26.42 22.99 -4.09
CA MET A 195 -26.26 24.05 -3.08
C MET A 195 -27.28 23.98 -1.94
N TRP A 196 -28.50 23.53 -2.25
CA TRP A 196 -29.64 23.50 -1.34
C TRP A 196 -29.96 22.10 -0.79
N ARG A 197 -29.09 21.11 -1.05
CA ARG A 197 -29.19 19.77 -0.48
C ARG A 197 -28.71 19.75 0.98
N ALA A 198 -29.15 18.72 1.71
CA ALA A 198 -28.70 18.41 3.06
C ALA A 198 -27.16 18.25 3.14
N ALA A 199 -26.58 18.53 4.31
CA ALA A 199 -25.13 18.51 4.51
C ALA A 199 -24.67 17.60 5.68
N GLY A 200 -23.50 16.99 5.52
CA GLY A 200 -22.86 16.19 6.57
C GLY A 200 -22.28 17.08 7.67
N ILE A 201 -21.22 17.81 7.34
CA ILE A 201 -20.65 18.86 8.20
C ILE A 201 -20.94 20.23 7.57
N SER A 202 -21.45 21.22 8.33
CA SER A 202 -21.80 22.52 7.74
C SER A 202 -21.69 23.74 8.66
N ALA A 203 -20.85 24.71 8.28
CA ALA A 203 -20.72 26.01 8.94
C ALA A 203 -21.46 27.11 8.16
N GLY A 204 -22.49 27.73 8.75
CA GLY A 204 -23.23 28.85 8.15
C GLY A 204 -23.06 30.21 8.85
N ALA A 205 -22.59 30.22 10.10
CA ALA A 205 -22.41 31.44 10.89
C ALA A 205 -21.12 32.15 10.49
N SER A 206 -21.09 33.47 10.70
CA SER A 206 -19.96 34.34 10.37
C SER A 206 -19.06 34.55 11.62
N ASN A 207 -18.34 35.66 11.72
CA ASN A 207 -17.38 35.96 12.80
C ASN A 207 -16.38 34.83 13.15
N ARG A 208 -15.55 34.41 12.19
CA ARG A 208 -14.42 33.48 12.41
C ARG A 208 -14.82 32.10 12.98
N SER A 209 -16.07 31.70 12.82
CA SER A 209 -16.64 30.49 13.41
C SER A 209 -15.92 29.21 12.93
N GLU A 210 -15.67 28.25 13.81
CA GLU A 210 -14.77 27.10 13.57
C GLU A 210 -15.45 25.74 13.74
N ILE A 211 -15.19 24.79 12.83
CA ILE A 211 -15.39 23.35 13.07
C ILE A 211 -14.05 22.65 12.89
N THR A 212 -13.51 22.01 13.94
CA THR A 212 -12.23 21.30 13.89
C THR A 212 -12.37 19.87 14.37
N ILE A 213 -12.15 18.91 13.47
CA ILE A 213 -12.17 17.47 13.76
C ILE A 213 -10.73 16.97 13.81
N ASN A 214 -10.28 16.60 15.01
CA ASN A 214 -8.91 16.15 15.29
C ASN A 214 -8.73 14.63 15.11
N GLY A 215 -9.80 13.85 14.98
CA GLY A 215 -9.77 12.49 14.45
C GLY A 215 -9.94 12.43 12.93
N MET A 216 -10.00 11.22 12.39
CA MET A 216 -10.37 10.94 11.01
C MET A 216 -11.90 11.09 10.82
N VAL A 217 -12.34 11.38 9.60
CA VAL A 217 -13.77 11.35 9.25
C VAL A 217 -14.12 10.12 8.41
N ASP A 218 -15.34 9.63 8.53
CA ASP A 218 -15.96 8.72 7.56
C ASP A 218 -17.40 9.16 7.25
N LEU A 219 -17.54 9.92 6.18
CA LEU A 219 -18.80 10.56 5.76
C LEU A 219 -19.33 9.90 4.49
N ALA A 220 -20.58 9.44 4.52
CA ALA A 220 -21.33 8.98 3.35
C ALA A 220 -22.66 9.77 3.28
N ILE A 221 -22.68 10.81 2.44
CA ILE A 221 -23.74 11.84 2.46
C ILE A 221 -24.38 11.98 1.07
N LYS A 222 -25.70 11.80 0.98
CA LYS A 222 -26.48 12.01 -0.27
C LYS A 222 -26.82 13.50 -0.47
N GLY A 223 -25.79 14.36 -0.41
CA GLY A 223 -25.91 15.81 -0.41
C GLY A 223 -24.54 16.48 -0.45
N ASN A 224 -24.36 17.58 0.28
CA ASN A 224 -23.07 18.27 0.42
C ASN A 224 -22.29 17.68 1.60
N ALA A 225 -21.25 16.87 1.38
CA ALA A 225 -20.66 16.12 2.49
C ALA A 225 -20.00 17.04 3.55
N VAL A 226 -19.30 18.08 3.11
CA VAL A 226 -18.77 19.17 3.96
C VAL A 226 -19.03 20.52 3.29
N SER A 227 -19.62 21.48 3.99
CA SER A 227 -19.94 22.79 3.40
C SER A 227 -19.68 24.01 4.30
N VAL A 228 -19.27 25.12 3.69
CA VAL A 228 -19.19 26.44 4.34
C VAL A 228 -20.02 27.45 3.55
N HIS A 229 -20.89 28.17 4.25
CA HIS A 229 -21.86 29.12 3.70
C HIS A 229 -22.00 30.38 4.58
N ALA A 230 -20.88 31.00 4.99
CA ALA A 230 -20.93 32.24 5.77
C ALA A 230 -21.11 33.44 4.83
N TYR A 231 -22.31 34.02 4.80
CA TYR A 231 -22.68 35.08 3.84
C TYR A 231 -22.47 36.51 4.38
N TRP A 232 -22.58 36.70 5.69
CA TRP A 232 -22.52 38.03 6.31
C TRP A 232 -21.08 38.48 6.56
N SER A 233 -20.76 39.73 6.20
CA SER A 233 -19.52 40.37 6.63
C SER A 233 -19.59 40.73 8.11
N THR A 234 -18.57 40.36 8.89
CA THR A 234 -18.43 40.77 10.30
C THR A 234 -17.35 41.84 10.46
N GLU A 235 -17.54 42.80 11.37
CA GLU A 235 -16.50 43.77 11.73
C GLU A 235 -15.22 43.05 12.21
N GLY A 236 -14.06 43.57 11.83
CA GLY A 236 -12.76 42.92 12.11
C GLY A 236 -12.43 41.68 11.26
N VAL A 237 -13.30 41.26 10.34
CA VAL A 237 -13.01 40.18 9.37
C VAL A 237 -12.84 40.76 7.96
N THR A 238 -11.61 41.20 7.67
CA THR A 238 -11.26 41.83 6.37
C THR A 238 -11.02 40.83 5.24
N ASP A 239 -10.86 39.54 5.56
CA ASP A 239 -10.74 38.46 4.59
C ASP A 239 -11.99 37.57 4.68
N GLU A 240 -12.82 37.58 3.64
CA GLU A 240 -14.03 36.75 3.57
C GLU A 240 -13.72 35.24 3.69
N ARG A 241 -12.50 34.80 3.37
CA ARG A 241 -12.03 33.41 3.53
C ARG A 241 -11.81 33.02 5.00
N GLU A 242 -11.85 33.99 5.93
CA GLU A 242 -11.79 33.80 7.38
C GLU A 242 -13.17 33.86 8.07
N LEU A 243 -14.28 34.09 7.36
CA LEU A 243 -15.62 34.20 7.97
C LEU A 243 -16.04 32.95 8.75
N ALA A 244 -15.70 31.77 8.22
CA ALA A 244 -15.79 30.49 8.92
C ALA A 244 -14.68 29.54 8.42
N THR A 245 -14.25 28.60 9.26
CA THR A 245 -13.23 27.60 8.91
C THR A 245 -13.64 26.19 9.33
N ILE A 246 -13.47 25.21 8.44
CA ILE A 246 -13.56 23.78 8.77
C ILE A 246 -12.17 23.13 8.63
N ASN A 247 -11.71 22.42 9.65
CA ASN A 247 -10.47 21.63 9.64
C ASN A 247 -10.77 20.14 9.83
N LEU A 248 -10.30 19.31 8.90
CA LEU A 248 -10.44 17.85 8.92
C LEU A 248 -9.06 17.20 8.80
N ARG A 249 -8.74 16.27 9.70
CA ARG A 249 -7.44 15.58 9.73
C ARG A 249 -7.17 14.76 8.47
N GLY A 250 -8.17 14.05 7.98
CA GLY A 250 -8.09 13.07 6.90
C GLY A 250 -9.27 12.09 6.99
N GLY A 251 -9.20 10.99 6.24
CA GLY A 251 -10.24 9.96 6.21
C GLY A 251 -11.09 10.00 4.94
N ARG A 252 -12.32 9.49 5.05
CA ARG A 252 -13.21 9.16 3.92
C ARG A 252 -14.38 10.12 3.83
N ILE A 253 -14.62 10.68 2.64
CA ILE A 253 -15.71 11.60 2.35
C ILE A 253 -16.29 11.21 0.98
N ILE A 254 -17.46 10.58 0.97
CA ILE A 254 -18.11 10.10 -0.25
C ILE A 254 -19.51 10.71 -0.45
N THR A 255 -19.79 11.11 -1.69
CA THR A 255 -21.11 11.45 -2.22
C THR A 255 -21.49 10.46 -3.34
N PRO A 256 -22.77 10.41 -3.78
CA PRO A 256 -23.19 9.55 -4.88
C PRO A 256 -22.44 9.82 -6.19
N GLN A 257 -22.16 8.74 -6.93
CA GLN A 257 -21.64 8.82 -8.30
C GLN A 257 -22.81 8.60 -9.29
N THR A 258 -23.34 9.67 -9.86
CA THR A 258 -24.46 9.65 -10.83
C THR A 258 -24.51 10.93 -11.67
N GLN A 259 -24.87 10.81 -12.94
CA GLN A 259 -25.09 11.95 -13.84
C GLN A 259 -26.56 12.47 -13.84
N ASP A 260 -27.44 11.87 -13.03
CA ASP A 260 -28.84 12.28 -12.89
C ASP A 260 -28.99 13.53 -12.02
N ALA A 261 -28.10 13.69 -11.03
CA ALA A 261 -28.17 14.74 -10.00
C ALA A 261 -26.76 15.17 -9.53
N SER A 262 -26.65 16.42 -9.08
CA SER A 262 -25.40 17.03 -8.62
C SER A 262 -25.18 16.87 -7.11
N TYR A 263 -23.93 16.60 -6.71
CA TYR A 263 -23.49 16.44 -5.33
C TYR A 263 -22.06 16.98 -5.16
N TRP A 264 -21.79 17.68 -4.06
CA TRP A 264 -20.45 18.19 -3.77
C TRP A 264 -19.88 17.56 -2.49
N ALA A 265 -18.70 16.95 -2.58
CA ALA A 265 -18.02 16.44 -1.40
C ALA A 265 -17.52 17.59 -0.52
N LEU A 266 -17.03 18.68 -1.13
CA LEU A 266 -16.62 19.92 -0.46
C LEU A 266 -17.26 21.12 -1.18
N PHE A 267 -17.92 22.01 -0.42
CA PHE A 267 -18.43 23.30 -0.90
C PHE A 267 -17.93 24.45 -0.02
N SER A 268 -17.45 25.56 -0.61
CA SER A 268 -17.23 26.80 0.15
C SER A 268 -17.68 28.04 -0.61
N GLY A 269 -18.74 28.67 -0.08
CA GLY A 269 -19.32 29.94 -0.55
C GLY A 269 -19.08 31.11 0.41
N GLY A 270 -17.97 31.08 1.13
CA GLY A 270 -17.58 32.12 2.11
C GLY A 270 -16.87 31.53 3.32
N GLY A 271 -15.54 31.53 3.34
CA GLY A 271 -14.73 30.85 4.36
C GLY A 271 -13.78 29.78 3.80
N THR A 272 -13.15 29.00 4.67
CA THR A 272 -12.10 28.01 4.30
C THR A 272 -12.45 26.59 4.74
N ILE A 273 -12.26 25.58 3.88
CA ILE A 273 -12.14 24.16 4.28
C ILE A 273 -10.69 23.70 4.12
N ASN A 274 -10.15 23.06 5.16
CA ASN A 274 -8.83 22.42 5.18
C ASN A 274 -8.99 20.90 5.38
N LEU A 275 -8.62 20.09 4.38
CA LEU A 275 -8.63 18.62 4.44
C LEU A 275 -7.20 18.09 4.34
N ASN A 276 -6.74 17.33 5.36
CA ASN A 276 -5.38 16.76 5.42
C ASN A 276 -4.28 17.83 5.19
N MET A 277 -4.42 18.95 5.88
CA MET A 277 -3.49 20.08 5.83
C MET A 277 -2.58 20.09 7.05
N ASN A 278 -1.30 20.43 6.87
CA ASN A 278 -0.35 20.63 7.96
C ASN A 278 -0.79 21.77 8.90
N LYS A 279 -0.12 21.90 10.04
CA LYS A 279 -0.49 22.88 11.07
C LYS A 279 -0.42 24.32 10.53
N GLU A 280 0.54 24.57 9.65
CA GLU A 280 0.84 25.83 8.98
C GLU A 280 -0.09 26.13 7.79
N LYS A 281 -0.97 25.18 7.41
CA LYS A 281 -1.90 25.23 6.27
C LYS A 281 -1.26 25.53 4.91
N ASN A 282 0.05 25.36 4.79
CA ASN A 282 0.86 25.65 3.60
C ASN A 282 1.34 24.40 2.84
N GLY A 283 1.03 23.20 3.35
CA GLY A 283 1.33 21.91 2.75
C GLY A 283 0.37 20.82 3.26
N ALA A 284 0.38 19.63 2.63
CA ALA A 284 -0.39 18.50 3.13
C ALA A 284 0.17 17.99 4.48
N ALA A 285 -0.69 17.42 5.32
CA ALA A 285 -0.29 16.51 6.39
C ALA A 285 -0.10 15.09 5.80
N ASN A 286 0.21 14.09 6.64
CA ASN A 286 0.51 12.72 6.20
C ASN A 286 -0.58 11.73 6.65
N TYR A 287 -1.85 12.03 6.32
CA TYR A 287 -3.00 11.16 6.58
C TYR A 287 -3.62 10.65 5.27
N ASP A 288 -4.18 9.44 5.32
CA ASP A 288 -4.93 8.87 4.20
C ASP A 288 -6.20 9.70 3.94
N VAL A 289 -6.58 9.86 2.66
CA VAL A 289 -7.78 10.62 2.24
C VAL A 289 -8.47 9.88 1.10
N GLU A 290 -9.74 9.55 1.24
CA GLU A 290 -10.59 9.06 0.15
C GLU A 290 -11.72 10.08 -0.08
N LEU A 291 -11.56 10.94 -1.08
CA LEU A 291 -12.54 11.96 -1.46
C LEU A 291 -13.28 11.51 -2.73
N VAL A 292 -14.59 11.35 -2.67
CA VAL A 292 -15.43 10.94 -3.82
C VAL A 292 -16.57 11.91 -3.97
N GLY A 293 -16.54 12.71 -5.03
CA GLY A 293 -17.50 13.77 -5.32
C GLY A 293 -16.83 14.96 -6.00
N ASN A 294 -17.64 15.74 -6.72
CA ASN A 294 -17.18 17.03 -7.24
C ASN A 294 -16.93 18.00 -6.06
N VAL A 295 -16.16 19.07 -6.28
CA VAL A 295 -16.00 20.15 -5.29
C VAL A 295 -16.39 21.48 -5.93
N MET A 296 -16.81 22.45 -5.12
CA MET A 296 -17.14 23.79 -5.61
C MET A 296 -16.64 24.86 -4.65
N VAL A 297 -16.14 25.97 -5.22
CA VAL A 297 -15.70 27.15 -4.47
C VAL A 297 -16.19 28.40 -5.18
N MET A 298 -16.66 29.38 -4.41
CA MET A 298 -17.23 30.62 -4.96
C MET A 298 -16.37 31.84 -4.64
N LYS A 299 -16.52 32.90 -5.45
CA LYS A 299 -15.82 34.18 -5.34
C LYS A 299 -16.81 35.32 -5.54
N ASN A 300 -16.80 36.29 -4.63
CA ASN A 300 -17.60 37.51 -4.73
C ASN A 300 -16.92 38.47 -5.75
N ALA A 301 -17.36 38.43 -7.01
CA ALA A 301 -16.90 39.36 -8.04
C ALA A 301 -17.78 40.62 -8.08
N ASP A 302 -17.13 41.78 -8.12
CA ASP A 302 -17.72 43.12 -8.38
C ASP A 302 -18.94 43.50 -7.51
N HIS A 303 -19.15 42.85 -6.36
CA HIS A 303 -20.34 43.02 -5.52
C HIS A 303 -21.67 42.85 -6.28
N ARG A 304 -21.77 41.85 -7.17
CA ARG A 304 -23.01 41.51 -7.91
C ARG A 304 -24.14 40.92 -7.05
N GLY A 305 -24.16 41.19 -5.74
CA GLY A 305 -25.12 40.63 -4.80
C GLY A 305 -25.30 41.48 -3.56
N ASP A 306 -26.55 41.51 -3.10
CA ASP A 306 -26.99 41.93 -1.76
C ASP A 306 -26.23 41.12 -0.65
N PRO A 307 -26.21 41.52 0.64
CA PRO A 307 -25.41 40.84 1.68
C PRO A 307 -25.93 39.44 2.06
N TYR A 308 -26.89 38.90 1.30
CA TYR A 308 -27.48 37.56 1.43
C TYR A 308 -26.86 36.53 0.47
N PHE A 309 -25.89 36.93 -0.36
CA PHE A 309 -25.22 36.06 -1.35
C PHE A 309 -23.79 35.68 -0.96
N TYR A 310 -23.21 34.75 -1.72
CA TYR A 310 -21.96 34.07 -1.39
C TYR A 310 -20.72 34.98 -1.40
N LYS A 311 -19.74 34.57 -0.61
CA LYS A 311 -18.49 35.28 -0.34
C LYS A 311 -17.28 34.49 -0.82
N ASN A 312 -16.09 35.10 -0.76
CA ASN A 312 -14.86 34.44 -1.20
C ASN A 312 -14.56 33.18 -0.37
N GLY A 313 -14.63 32.03 -1.02
CA GLY A 313 -14.34 30.72 -0.47
C GLY A 313 -12.93 30.22 -0.79
N ARG A 314 -12.44 29.28 0.03
CA ARG A 314 -11.21 28.53 -0.19
C ARG A 314 -11.38 27.05 0.16
N LEU A 315 -10.82 26.17 -0.65
CA LEU A 315 -10.51 24.78 -0.33
C LEU A 315 -9.00 24.56 -0.34
N ASN A 316 -8.49 23.89 0.69
CA ASN A 316 -7.12 23.39 0.78
C ASN A 316 -7.19 21.86 0.95
N ILE A 317 -6.70 21.11 -0.04
CA ILE A 317 -6.85 19.65 -0.13
C ILE A 317 -5.47 19.00 -0.19
N GLY A 318 -5.10 18.23 0.84
CA GLY A 318 -3.88 17.43 0.89
C GLY A 318 -4.09 15.98 0.46
N LEU A 319 -3.40 15.56 -0.60
CA LEU A 319 -3.29 14.17 -1.07
C LEU A 319 -1.79 13.79 -1.09
N SER A 320 -1.38 12.96 -0.13
CA SER A 320 0.03 12.87 0.30
C SER A 320 0.51 11.47 0.67
N THR A 321 -0.36 10.46 0.62
CA THR A 321 0.01 9.05 0.81
C THR A 321 -0.31 8.24 -0.45
N THR A 322 0.27 7.06 -0.58
CA THR A 322 -0.02 6.13 -1.69
C THR A 322 -1.47 5.63 -1.72
N LYS A 323 -2.23 5.84 -0.63
CA LYS A 323 -3.67 5.54 -0.53
C LYS A 323 -4.54 6.78 -0.75
N SER A 324 -3.99 7.99 -0.68
CA SER A 324 -4.76 9.23 -0.90
C SER A 324 -5.31 9.25 -2.33
N ARG A 325 -6.64 9.36 -2.46
CA ARG A 325 -7.35 9.44 -3.75
C ARG A 325 -8.48 10.46 -3.69
N TRP A 326 -8.59 11.27 -4.75
CA TRP A 326 -9.80 12.03 -5.07
C TRP A 326 -10.42 11.48 -6.37
N VAL A 327 -11.75 11.37 -6.44
CA VAL A 327 -12.55 11.15 -7.65
C VAL A 327 -13.53 12.31 -7.79
N GLY A 328 -13.38 13.15 -8.83
CA GLY A 328 -14.24 14.32 -9.04
C GLY A 328 -13.63 15.41 -9.92
N ILE A 329 -14.45 16.41 -10.26
CA ILE A 329 -14.03 17.68 -10.90
C ILE A 329 -14.24 18.88 -9.96
N ILE A 330 -13.83 20.06 -10.42
CA ILE A 330 -14.15 21.34 -9.80
C ILE A 330 -15.34 21.95 -10.57
N ASP A 331 -16.50 21.93 -9.94
CA ASP A 331 -17.71 22.62 -10.40
C ASP A 331 -17.59 24.13 -10.12
N ASN A 332 -18.22 24.98 -10.93
CA ASN A 332 -18.07 26.44 -10.81
C ASN A 332 -19.35 27.21 -11.15
N ALA A 333 -19.37 28.50 -10.81
CA ALA A 333 -20.45 29.46 -11.06
C ALA A 333 -20.10 30.43 -12.19
N GLY A 334 -19.38 29.96 -13.21
CA GLY A 334 -18.65 30.79 -14.17
C GLY A 334 -17.25 31.20 -13.68
N LYS A 335 -16.34 31.44 -14.64
CA LYS A 335 -14.92 31.75 -14.40
C LYS A 335 -14.66 32.86 -13.39
N GLU A 336 -15.35 34.00 -13.50
CA GLU A 336 -15.08 35.16 -12.64
C GLU A 336 -15.57 34.96 -11.20
N LEU A 337 -16.45 33.99 -10.98
CA LEU A 337 -17.07 33.65 -9.69
C LEU A 337 -16.48 32.37 -9.08
N THR A 338 -15.41 31.81 -9.65
CA THR A 338 -14.70 30.65 -9.07
C THR A 338 -13.79 31.07 -7.91
N GLY A 339 -13.90 30.36 -6.79
CA GLY A 339 -13.12 30.59 -5.57
C GLY A 339 -11.75 29.91 -5.57
N GLU A 340 -11.10 29.86 -4.42
CA GLU A 340 -9.74 29.29 -4.32
C GLU A 340 -9.72 27.78 -4.15
N VAL A 341 -9.03 27.06 -5.04
CA VAL A 341 -8.67 25.64 -4.86
C VAL A 341 -7.15 25.50 -4.80
N ASN A 342 -6.64 25.10 -3.64
CA ASN A 342 -5.24 24.73 -3.43
C ASN A 342 -5.16 23.20 -3.27
N LEU A 343 -4.57 22.52 -4.25
CA LEU A 343 -4.34 21.08 -4.22
C LEU A 343 -2.86 20.76 -3.99
N TYR A 344 -2.59 19.85 -3.06
CA TYR A 344 -1.27 19.29 -2.82
C TYR A 344 -1.34 17.79 -3.17
N LEU A 345 -0.53 17.33 -4.12
CA LEU A 345 -0.69 16.03 -4.79
C LEU A 345 0.68 15.34 -4.93
N SER A 346 0.99 14.43 -4.00
CA SER A 346 2.36 13.92 -3.81
C SER A 346 2.40 12.45 -3.35
N ASN A 347 3.59 11.85 -3.34
CA ASN A 347 3.86 10.47 -2.91
C ASN A 347 2.97 9.42 -3.58
N LYS A 348 2.74 9.55 -4.90
CA LYS A 348 1.89 8.69 -5.73
C LYS A 348 0.40 8.69 -5.35
N ALA A 349 -0.04 9.66 -4.55
CA ALA A 349 -1.46 9.96 -4.38
C ALA A 349 -2.13 10.23 -5.74
N THR A 350 -3.44 9.97 -5.85
CA THR A 350 -4.16 10.00 -7.13
C THR A 350 -5.32 11.00 -7.15
N TRP A 351 -5.51 11.66 -8.28
CA TRP A 351 -6.72 12.40 -8.62
C TRP A 351 -7.33 11.80 -9.88
N ASP A 352 -8.42 11.06 -9.73
CA ASP A 352 -9.22 10.54 -10.82
C ASP A 352 -10.14 11.67 -11.33
N TYR A 353 -9.66 12.41 -12.33
CA TYR A 353 -10.29 13.61 -12.85
C TYR A 353 -11.43 13.23 -13.81
N THR A 354 -12.60 13.01 -13.22
CA THR A 354 -13.86 12.64 -13.87
C THR A 354 -15.01 13.25 -13.07
N ALA A 355 -16.07 13.73 -13.73
CA ALA A 355 -17.26 14.20 -13.02
C ALA A 355 -17.90 13.06 -12.23
N ALA A 356 -17.77 13.10 -10.90
CA ALA A 356 -18.32 12.08 -10.01
C ALA A 356 -19.85 12.18 -10.00
N SER A 357 -20.37 13.40 -9.87
CA SER A 357 -21.78 13.71 -10.10
C SER A 357 -21.97 14.57 -11.36
N LYS A 358 -23.24 14.75 -11.76
CA LYS A 358 -23.65 15.79 -12.72
C LYS A 358 -23.00 17.16 -12.38
N PRO A 359 -22.29 17.82 -13.32
CA PRO A 359 -21.80 19.20 -13.15
C PRO A 359 -22.92 20.26 -13.21
N ASN A 360 -22.58 21.55 -13.06
CA ASN A 360 -23.52 22.67 -12.99
C ASN A 360 -24.49 22.57 -11.80
N GLY A 361 -23.98 22.21 -10.62
CA GLY A 361 -24.80 21.93 -9.44
C GLY A 361 -25.56 23.12 -8.84
N ILE A 362 -25.46 24.32 -9.42
CA ILE A 362 -26.33 25.46 -9.10
C ILE A 362 -27.72 25.29 -9.74
N GLU A 363 -27.78 24.64 -10.92
CA GLU A 363 -28.99 24.47 -11.74
C GLU A 363 -29.74 25.81 -11.99
N LEU A 364 -28.99 26.87 -12.32
CA LEU A 364 -29.48 28.26 -12.46
C LEU A 364 -30.83 28.44 -13.19
N PRO A 365 -31.13 27.76 -14.33
CA PRO A 365 -32.43 27.88 -15.01
C PRO A 365 -33.64 27.38 -14.20
N THR A 366 -33.41 26.74 -13.05
CA THR A 366 -34.45 26.24 -12.13
C THR A 366 -34.61 27.09 -10.86
N LEU A 367 -33.75 28.08 -10.64
CA LEU A 367 -33.78 28.91 -9.43
C LEU A 367 -34.93 29.94 -9.49
N PRO A 368 -35.61 30.21 -8.36
CA PRO A 368 -36.56 31.31 -8.24
C PRO A 368 -35.87 32.65 -8.00
N TYR A 369 -36.61 33.74 -8.19
CA TYR A 369 -36.22 35.08 -7.76
C TYR A 369 -36.13 35.16 -6.22
N PRO A 370 -35.12 35.84 -5.64
CA PRO A 370 -34.09 36.65 -6.30
C PRO A 370 -32.88 35.86 -6.83
N SER A 371 -32.69 34.58 -6.47
CA SER A 371 -31.48 33.82 -6.82
C SER A 371 -31.22 33.60 -8.32
N ASN A 372 -32.16 33.95 -9.20
CA ASN A 372 -31.98 33.96 -10.65
C ASN A 372 -31.69 35.35 -11.25
N ASP A 373 -31.59 36.42 -10.45
CA ASP A 373 -31.32 37.79 -10.90
C ASP A 373 -29.81 38.08 -11.01
N ASN A 374 -29.13 37.40 -11.94
CA ASN A 374 -27.72 37.60 -12.30
C ASN A 374 -26.69 37.40 -11.14
N HIS A 375 -27.10 36.80 -10.03
CA HIS A 375 -26.21 36.52 -8.88
C HIS A 375 -25.29 35.31 -9.08
N TYR A 376 -25.50 34.47 -10.11
CA TYR A 376 -24.70 33.29 -10.42
C TYR A 376 -24.61 33.15 -11.95
N ASP A 377 -23.48 32.72 -12.51
CA ASP A 377 -23.41 32.21 -13.89
C ASP A 377 -23.44 30.66 -13.89
N GLU A 378 -23.63 30.05 -15.06
CA GLU A 378 -23.58 28.59 -15.21
C GLU A 378 -22.14 28.04 -15.23
N TYR A 379 -21.98 26.74 -14.94
CA TYR A 379 -20.70 26.03 -15.08
C TYR A 379 -20.16 26.13 -16.52
N ASP A 380 -18.99 26.77 -16.68
CA ASP A 380 -18.40 27.09 -17.98
C ASP A 380 -17.68 25.91 -18.68
N GLY A 381 -17.71 24.71 -18.07
CA GLY A 381 -17.06 23.52 -18.60
C GLY A 381 -15.57 23.38 -18.27
N VAL A 382 -15.03 24.16 -17.32
CA VAL A 382 -13.60 24.16 -16.94
C VAL A 382 -13.41 23.94 -15.44
N SER A 383 -12.46 23.08 -15.05
CA SER A 383 -12.01 22.99 -13.65
C SER A 383 -10.86 23.95 -13.39
N TYR A 384 -11.01 24.82 -12.38
CA TYR A 384 -10.01 25.84 -12.02
C TYR A 384 -9.29 25.50 -10.72
N VAL A 385 -7.96 25.31 -10.80
CA VAL A 385 -7.06 25.12 -9.66
C VAL A 385 -6.22 26.37 -9.47
N THR A 386 -6.38 27.07 -8.34
CA THR A 386 -5.62 28.28 -8.00
C THR A 386 -4.14 27.97 -7.77
N ARG A 387 -3.85 26.83 -7.15
CA ARG A 387 -2.48 26.33 -6.96
C ARG A 387 -2.45 24.81 -6.91
N LEU A 388 -1.57 24.19 -7.70
CA LEU A 388 -1.27 22.76 -7.63
C LEU A 388 0.20 22.56 -7.23
N VAL A 389 0.41 21.87 -6.11
CA VAL A 389 1.73 21.54 -5.55
C VAL A 389 1.97 20.04 -5.71
N GLY A 390 2.82 19.67 -6.66
CA GLY A 390 3.27 18.30 -6.89
C GLY A 390 4.33 17.83 -5.87
N GLY A 391 4.91 16.67 -6.13
CA GLY A 391 6.04 16.14 -5.34
C GLY A 391 7.31 16.98 -5.44
N SER A 392 8.15 16.93 -4.40
CA SER A 392 9.48 17.58 -4.41
C SER A 392 10.47 16.93 -5.37
N THR A 393 10.29 15.65 -5.71
CA THR A 393 11.06 14.90 -6.71
C THR A 393 10.13 14.08 -7.62
N ASP A 394 10.67 13.51 -8.70
CA ASP A 394 9.94 12.67 -9.65
C ASP A 394 9.33 11.41 -8.98
N GLU A 395 10.08 10.78 -8.07
CA GLU A 395 9.62 9.60 -7.31
C GLU A 395 8.48 9.92 -6.33
N GLN A 396 8.39 11.20 -5.92
CA GLN A 396 7.36 11.75 -5.05
C GLN A 396 6.20 12.39 -5.82
N ALA A 397 6.18 12.33 -7.16
CA ALA A 397 5.07 12.86 -7.93
C ALA A 397 3.74 12.19 -7.54
N GLY A 398 2.68 13.00 -7.42
CA GLY A 398 1.31 12.50 -7.46
C GLY A 398 0.81 12.42 -8.90
N ALA A 399 -0.32 11.73 -9.12
CA ALA A 399 -0.85 11.44 -10.45
C ALA A 399 -2.28 11.93 -10.64
N VAL A 400 -2.54 12.65 -11.72
CA VAL A 400 -3.87 12.98 -12.22
C VAL A 400 -4.22 12.01 -13.35
N LEU A 401 -5.36 11.32 -13.27
CA LEU A 401 -5.89 10.46 -14.32
C LEU A 401 -6.97 11.25 -15.07
N MET A 402 -6.61 11.79 -16.23
CA MET A 402 -7.46 12.65 -17.04
C MET A 402 -8.51 11.82 -17.78
N LYS A 403 -9.76 11.91 -17.33
CA LYS A 403 -10.92 11.20 -17.89
C LYS A 403 -12.04 12.14 -18.33
N ASP A 404 -12.20 13.28 -17.66
CA ASP A 404 -13.22 14.27 -18.01
C ASP A 404 -12.88 15.07 -19.27
N LYS A 405 -13.91 15.49 -20.01
CA LYS A 405 -13.83 16.35 -21.20
C LYS A 405 -13.52 17.80 -20.83
N ALA A 406 -13.93 18.24 -19.65
CA ALA A 406 -13.67 19.57 -19.12
C ALA A 406 -12.16 19.86 -19.04
N PRO A 407 -11.63 20.95 -19.64
CA PRO A 407 -10.24 21.35 -19.44
C PRO A 407 -9.91 21.61 -17.96
N LEU A 408 -8.66 21.37 -17.60
CA LEU A 408 -8.11 21.65 -16.27
C LEU A 408 -7.15 22.85 -16.36
N GLU A 409 -7.49 23.97 -15.74
CA GLU A 409 -6.63 25.16 -15.69
C GLU A 409 -6.01 25.34 -14.31
N ILE A 410 -4.67 25.41 -14.27
CA ILE A 410 -3.86 25.55 -13.08
C ILE A 410 -3.22 26.95 -13.11
N ALA A 411 -3.66 27.85 -12.24
CA ALA A 411 -3.18 29.23 -12.22
C ALA A 411 -1.70 29.33 -11.78
N ASN A 412 -1.31 28.52 -10.78
CA ASN A 412 0.06 28.46 -10.26
C ASN A 412 0.48 27.00 -10.02
N TYR A 413 1.63 26.61 -10.53
CA TYR A 413 2.18 25.25 -10.40
C TYR A 413 3.56 25.24 -9.72
N SER A 414 3.87 24.13 -9.04
CA SER A 414 5.16 23.86 -8.41
C SER A 414 5.36 22.35 -8.19
N GLY A 415 6.58 21.84 -8.33
CA GLY A 415 6.91 20.42 -8.07
C GLY A 415 6.67 19.49 -9.27
N HIS A 416 6.47 18.20 -8.98
CA HIS A 416 6.39 17.10 -9.95
C HIS A 416 4.99 16.43 -9.94
N THR A 417 4.37 16.28 -11.10
CA THR A 417 3.02 15.68 -11.25
C THR A 417 2.92 14.88 -12.55
N TYR A 418 2.30 13.70 -12.50
CA TYR A 418 2.02 12.90 -13.70
C TYR A 418 0.57 13.11 -14.17
N PHE A 419 0.37 13.13 -15.48
CA PHE A 419 -0.95 13.24 -16.13
C PHE A 419 -1.16 12.04 -17.05
N TYR A 420 -2.03 11.12 -16.65
CA TYR A 420 -2.37 9.92 -17.41
C TYR A 420 -3.58 10.17 -18.30
N TYR A 421 -3.47 9.85 -19.58
CA TYR A 421 -4.51 10.01 -20.59
C TYR A 421 -4.84 8.68 -21.24
N GLY A 422 -6.09 8.24 -21.11
CA GLY A 422 -6.63 7.17 -21.96
C GLY A 422 -6.99 7.68 -23.35
N HIS A 423 -6.97 6.79 -24.34
CA HIS A 423 -7.25 7.15 -25.72
C HIS A 423 -8.03 6.05 -26.46
N THR A 424 -8.49 6.42 -27.66
CA THR A 424 -9.18 5.54 -28.60
C THR A 424 -8.35 5.39 -29.89
N ALA A 425 -8.72 4.43 -30.74
CA ALA A 425 -7.97 4.06 -31.94
C ALA A 425 -6.48 3.81 -31.65
N ASP A 426 -5.58 4.61 -32.22
CA ASP A 426 -4.12 4.41 -32.17
C ASP A 426 -3.35 5.58 -31.53
N GLY A 427 -4.06 6.56 -30.95
CA GLY A 427 -3.46 7.70 -30.24
C GLY A 427 -2.85 8.80 -31.12
N THR A 428 -2.85 8.68 -32.46
CA THR A 428 -2.13 9.61 -33.36
C THR A 428 -2.72 11.02 -33.50
N SER A 429 -3.98 11.24 -33.10
CA SER A 429 -4.63 12.56 -33.09
C SER A 429 -4.92 13.04 -31.67
N THR A 430 -4.94 14.35 -31.45
CA THR A 430 -5.43 14.97 -30.20
C THR A 430 -6.87 14.56 -29.85
N ASP A 431 -7.64 14.18 -30.87
CA ASP A 431 -9.07 13.89 -30.78
C ASP A 431 -9.33 12.43 -30.37
N ASN A 432 -8.32 11.56 -30.52
CA ASN A 432 -8.34 10.18 -30.01
C ASN A 432 -8.42 10.14 -28.48
N TYR A 433 -7.89 11.18 -27.82
CA TYR A 433 -7.90 11.39 -26.39
C TYR A 433 -9.16 12.13 -25.96
N THR A 434 -10.11 11.43 -25.35
CA THR A 434 -11.43 11.97 -24.98
C THR A 434 -11.41 13.02 -23.87
N ALA A 435 -10.34 13.06 -23.07
CA ALA A 435 -10.20 13.99 -21.95
C ALA A 435 -9.72 15.39 -22.37
N GLY A 436 -10.05 16.39 -21.56
CA GLY A 436 -9.75 17.81 -21.78
C GLY A 436 -8.25 18.14 -21.75
N ASN A 437 -7.93 19.37 -22.14
CA ASN A 437 -6.55 19.89 -22.09
C ASN A 437 -6.17 20.33 -20.67
N VAL A 438 -4.88 20.26 -20.34
CA VAL A 438 -4.31 20.92 -19.14
C VAL A 438 -3.68 22.25 -19.56
N ARG A 439 -4.01 23.34 -18.86
CA ARG A 439 -3.33 24.64 -19.03
C ARG A 439 -2.68 25.09 -17.72
N ILE A 440 -1.37 25.26 -17.73
CA ILE A 440 -0.61 25.83 -16.62
C ILE A 440 -0.32 27.30 -16.96
N HIS A 441 -0.85 28.22 -16.17
CA HIS A 441 -0.66 29.65 -16.42
C HIS A 441 0.71 30.13 -15.92
N ASN A 442 1.05 29.86 -14.66
CA ASN A 442 2.38 30.09 -14.09
C ASN A 442 2.95 28.81 -13.47
N ALA A 443 4.28 28.71 -13.47
CA ALA A 443 5.02 27.65 -12.79
C ALA A 443 6.18 28.27 -11.99
N SER A 444 6.55 27.62 -10.88
CA SER A 444 7.74 27.96 -10.09
C SER A 444 9.00 27.39 -10.76
N PRO A 445 10.21 27.95 -10.53
CA PRO A 445 11.44 27.38 -11.07
C PRO A 445 11.60 25.89 -10.72
N ASN A 446 12.11 25.10 -11.68
CA ASN A 446 12.25 23.64 -11.58
C ASN A 446 10.93 22.87 -11.40
N SER A 447 9.81 23.40 -11.89
CA SER A 447 8.55 22.64 -11.96
C SER A 447 8.59 21.63 -13.11
N TYR A 448 7.93 20.49 -12.93
CA TYR A 448 8.04 19.35 -13.83
C TYR A 448 6.71 18.62 -14.03
N VAL A 449 6.38 18.20 -15.26
CA VAL A 449 5.21 17.35 -15.54
C VAL A 449 5.56 16.19 -16.47
N ARG A 450 4.93 15.02 -16.28
CA ARG A 450 5.04 13.88 -17.20
C ARG A 450 3.66 13.46 -17.70
N PHE A 451 3.43 13.52 -19.01
CA PHE A 451 2.18 13.08 -19.65
C PHE A 451 2.36 11.66 -20.18
N LEU A 452 1.46 10.74 -19.81
CA LEU A 452 1.55 9.32 -20.17
C LEU A 452 0.25 8.80 -20.80
N THR A 453 0.41 8.02 -21.87
CA THR A 453 -0.63 7.21 -22.51
C THR A 453 -0.25 5.73 -22.42
N ASP A 454 -1.21 4.82 -22.52
CA ASP A 454 -0.91 3.41 -22.70
C ASP A 454 -0.45 3.10 -24.15
N ARG A 455 -0.04 1.86 -24.37
CA ARG A 455 0.51 1.37 -25.64
C ARG A 455 -0.51 0.81 -26.64
N THR A 456 -1.82 0.93 -26.39
CA THR A 456 -2.86 0.32 -27.24
C THR A 456 -2.82 0.93 -28.64
N GLY A 457 -2.77 0.11 -29.69
CA GLY A 457 -2.67 0.59 -31.08
C GLY A 457 -1.35 1.31 -31.44
N VAL A 458 -0.42 1.49 -30.50
CA VAL A 458 0.85 2.18 -30.77
C VAL A 458 1.84 1.23 -31.46
N THR A 459 2.39 1.68 -32.58
CA THR A 459 3.39 0.98 -33.41
C THR A 459 4.68 1.80 -33.51
N ALA A 460 5.76 1.17 -33.98
CA ALA A 460 7.04 1.87 -34.16
C ALA A 460 6.93 3.09 -35.10
N ASP A 461 6.06 3.00 -36.11
CA ASP A 461 5.87 4.02 -37.14
C ASP A 461 5.01 5.18 -36.62
N ASN A 462 3.89 4.90 -35.93
CA ASN A 462 2.96 5.94 -35.48
C ASN A 462 3.37 6.60 -34.14
N THR A 463 4.29 5.99 -33.38
CA THR A 463 4.81 6.48 -32.09
C THR A 463 5.07 8.00 -32.05
N ASN A 464 5.67 8.58 -33.10
CA ASN A 464 5.97 10.02 -33.13
C ASN A 464 4.71 10.89 -33.08
N GLN A 465 3.66 10.47 -33.78
CA GLN A 465 2.37 11.15 -33.83
C GLN A 465 1.66 11.01 -32.48
N VAL A 466 1.68 9.81 -31.87
CA VAL A 466 1.11 9.56 -30.54
C VAL A 466 1.73 10.45 -29.46
N LEU A 467 3.06 10.49 -29.37
CA LEU A 467 3.77 11.35 -28.41
C LEU A 467 3.46 12.85 -28.66
N ASN A 468 3.36 13.28 -29.91
CA ASN A 468 3.07 14.68 -30.22
C ASN A 468 1.58 15.06 -29.99
N ALA A 469 0.65 14.14 -30.23
CA ALA A 469 -0.77 14.30 -29.96
C ALA A 469 -1.05 14.39 -28.45
N LEU A 470 -0.42 13.52 -27.66
CA LEU A 470 -0.47 13.58 -26.20
C LEU A 470 0.15 14.87 -25.66
N ALA A 471 1.34 15.27 -26.16
CA ALA A 471 1.95 16.54 -25.78
C ALA A 471 1.03 17.73 -26.10
N GLY A 472 0.31 17.67 -27.22
CA GLY A 472 -0.68 18.67 -27.63
C GLY A 472 -1.87 18.87 -26.69
N LYS A 473 -2.01 18.09 -25.60
CA LYS A 473 -2.97 18.32 -24.50
C LYS A 473 -2.47 19.32 -23.46
N LEU A 474 -1.16 19.59 -23.37
CA LEU A 474 -0.58 20.54 -22.43
C LEU A 474 -0.36 21.93 -23.06
N TYR A 475 -0.70 22.97 -22.31
CA TYR A 475 -0.40 24.37 -22.62
C TYR A 475 0.27 25.02 -21.41
N TYR A 476 1.39 25.71 -21.61
CA TYR A 476 2.08 26.52 -20.61
C TYR A 476 2.04 27.99 -21.03
N MET A 477 1.07 28.74 -20.51
CA MET A 477 0.72 30.07 -21.03
C MET A 477 1.87 31.07 -20.85
N ALA A 478 2.65 30.96 -19.77
CA ALA A 478 3.82 31.80 -19.54
C ALA A 478 4.98 31.59 -20.53
N ALA A 479 4.99 30.50 -21.31
CA ALA A 479 5.95 30.34 -22.41
C ALA A 479 5.79 31.43 -23.50
N ILE A 480 4.57 31.97 -23.66
CA ILE A 480 4.27 33.07 -24.58
C ILE A 480 5.00 34.36 -24.15
N SER A 481 5.23 34.54 -22.85
CA SER A 481 6.08 35.59 -22.28
C SER A 481 7.56 35.18 -22.15
N GLY A 482 7.98 34.09 -22.77
CA GLY A 482 9.36 33.60 -22.79
C GLY A 482 9.83 32.89 -21.51
N LYS A 483 8.96 32.63 -20.53
CA LYS A 483 9.32 31.88 -19.31
C LYS A 483 9.66 30.42 -19.63
N LYS A 484 10.49 29.80 -18.77
CA LYS A 484 10.99 28.42 -18.91
C LYS A 484 10.95 27.64 -17.59
N ASP A 485 10.13 28.09 -16.64
CA ASP A 485 10.11 27.55 -15.27
C ASP A 485 9.45 26.16 -15.18
N LEU A 486 8.63 25.81 -16.18
CA LEU A 486 8.08 24.47 -16.39
C LEU A 486 8.93 23.67 -17.38
N GLN A 487 9.34 22.48 -16.94
CA GLN A 487 9.87 21.40 -17.77
C GLN A 487 8.80 20.32 -17.96
N GLY A 488 8.91 19.49 -18.99
CA GLY A 488 7.96 18.39 -19.20
C GLY A 488 8.47 17.24 -20.04
N GLU A 489 7.92 16.06 -19.79
CA GLU A 489 8.10 14.83 -20.57
C GLU A 489 6.75 14.33 -21.11
N VAL A 490 6.78 13.70 -22.28
CA VAL A 490 5.67 12.93 -22.83
C VAL A 490 6.09 11.50 -23.09
N GLY A 491 5.22 10.51 -22.83
CA GLY A 491 5.58 9.11 -22.94
C GLY A 491 4.44 8.13 -23.18
N ILE A 492 4.85 6.91 -23.54
CA ILE A 492 4.00 5.73 -23.65
C ILE A 492 4.41 4.78 -22.53
N ALA A 493 3.43 4.26 -21.79
CA ALA A 493 3.62 3.34 -20.65
C ALA A 493 3.00 1.96 -20.92
N ASP A 494 3.29 0.99 -20.06
CA ASP A 494 2.67 -0.34 -20.10
C ASP A 494 1.22 -0.37 -19.59
N GLY A 495 0.72 0.72 -19.01
CA GLY A 495 -0.68 0.93 -18.61
C GLY A 495 -0.97 2.38 -18.19
N LEU A 496 -2.16 2.61 -17.61
CA LEU A 496 -2.65 3.92 -17.16
C LEU A 496 -2.68 4.07 -15.62
N THR A 497 -1.71 3.49 -14.89
CA THR A 497 -1.65 3.62 -13.42
C THR A 497 -0.42 4.40 -12.98
N ALA A 498 -0.46 4.97 -11.77
CA ALA A 498 0.68 5.60 -11.10
C ALA A 498 1.88 4.65 -10.83
N SER A 499 1.71 3.35 -11.12
CA SER A 499 2.75 2.31 -11.07
C SER A 499 3.24 1.83 -12.44
N SER A 500 2.58 2.23 -13.55
CA SER A 500 2.95 1.82 -14.91
C SER A 500 4.34 2.31 -15.32
N LYS A 501 5.14 1.43 -15.92
CA LYS A 501 6.48 1.74 -16.39
C LYS A 501 6.41 2.51 -17.70
N SER A 502 7.10 3.64 -17.79
CA SER A 502 7.35 4.32 -19.07
C SER A 502 8.19 3.42 -19.99
N LEU A 503 7.63 3.07 -21.15
CA LEU A 503 8.27 2.27 -22.20
C LEU A 503 9.08 3.17 -23.15
N GLN A 504 8.61 4.39 -23.38
CA GLN A 504 9.25 5.38 -24.24
C GLN A 504 8.92 6.80 -23.79
N LEU A 505 9.89 7.72 -23.86
CA LEU A 505 9.77 9.11 -23.42
C LEU A 505 10.31 10.08 -24.50
N ALA A 506 9.89 11.34 -24.41
CA ALA A 506 10.43 12.49 -25.13
C ALA A 506 10.32 13.76 -24.26
N ASP A 507 11.30 14.67 -24.37
CA ASP A 507 11.17 16.00 -23.78
C ASP A 507 10.04 16.79 -24.48
N MET A 508 9.34 17.64 -23.73
CA MET A 508 8.37 18.58 -24.30
C MET A 508 9.05 19.89 -24.74
N LYS A 509 8.59 20.43 -25.88
CA LYS A 509 8.97 21.77 -26.36
C LYS A 509 7.70 22.63 -26.46
N PHE A 510 7.71 23.81 -25.81
CA PHE A 510 6.57 24.74 -25.79
C PHE A 510 6.69 25.78 -26.91
N ASP A 511 5.60 25.99 -27.64
CA ASP A 511 5.49 27.05 -28.64
C ASP A 511 5.34 28.43 -27.98
N GLN A 512 6.09 29.42 -28.48
CA GLN A 512 6.12 30.78 -27.91
C GLN A 512 4.99 31.70 -28.41
N SER A 513 4.11 31.25 -29.30
CA SER A 513 2.94 32.03 -29.75
C SER A 513 1.62 31.57 -29.10
N THR A 514 1.54 30.30 -28.71
CA THR A 514 0.32 29.64 -28.18
C THR A 514 0.50 28.99 -26.81
N GLY A 515 1.74 28.83 -26.33
CA GLY A 515 2.06 28.07 -25.12
C GLY A 515 1.89 26.55 -25.27
N LYS A 516 1.44 26.04 -26.43
CA LYS A 516 1.14 24.62 -26.65
C LYS A 516 2.41 23.78 -26.61
N ALA A 517 2.37 22.64 -25.93
CA ALA A 517 3.47 21.68 -25.94
C ALA A 517 3.45 20.79 -27.19
N SER A 518 4.63 20.34 -27.57
CA SER A 518 4.90 19.41 -28.67
C SER A 518 5.97 18.40 -28.23
N ALA A 519 5.98 17.21 -28.85
CA ALA A 519 7.03 16.24 -28.59
C ALA A 519 8.35 16.72 -29.22
N GLY A 520 9.37 16.90 -28.39
CA GLY A 520 10.73 17.24 -28.78
C GLY A 520 11.54 16.02 -29.17
N GLU A 521 12.81 16.01 -28.75
CA GLU A 521 13.66 14.84 -28.95
C GLU A 521 13.22 13.71 -28.01
N LYS A 522 13.20 12.48 -28.55
CA LYS A 522 12.92 11.29 -27.74
C LYS A 522 14.04 11.09 -26.72
N LYS A 523 13.68 10.94 -25.45
CA LYS A 523 14.52 10.27 -24.44
C LYS A 523 14.49 8.78 -24.73
N VAL A 524 15.28 8.41 -25.70
CA VAL A 524 15.53 7.02 -26.05
C VAL A 524 16.44 6.44 -24.96
N ASN A 525 16.01 5.36 -24.30
CA ASN A 525 16.90 4.54 -23.46
C ASN A 525 18.15 4.19 -24.28
N PRO A 526 19.37 4.49 -23.79
CA PRO A 526 20.43 5.11 -24.58
C PRO A 526 20.67 4.47 -25.96
N PRO A 527 20.36 5.17 -27.06
CA PRO A 527 20.73 4.74 -28.40
C PRO A 527 22.23 5.04 -28.64
N ASN A 528 22.74 4.57 -29.76
CA ASN A 528 24.10 4.88 -30.20
C ASN A 528 24.27 6.42 -30.30
N PRO A 529 25.16 7.06 -29.51
CA PRO A 529 25.52 8.45 -29.74
C PRO A 529 26.26 8.58 -31.09
N PRO A 530 26.37 9.79 -31.66
CA PRO A 530 27.06 10.01 -32.93
C PRO A 530 28.47 9.43 -32.93
N GLN A 531 28.88 8.87 -34.07
CA GLN A 531 30.13 8.08 -34.20
C GLN A 531 31.39 8.84 -33.78
N GLU A 532 31.38 10.18 -33.84
CA GLU A 532 32.51 11.09 -33.60
C GLU A 532 33.04 11.11 -32.16
N LYS A 533 32.35 10.48 -31.19
CA LYS A 533 32.78 10.39 -29.78
C LYS A 533 33.07 8.96 -29.27
N ARG A 534 33.18 7.95 -30.14
CA ARG A 534 33.54 6.59 -29.72
C ARG A 534 35.01 6.51 -29.30
N LEU A 535 35.28 6.34 -28.01
CA LEU A 535 36.63 6.12 -27.49
C LEU A 535 37.15 4.72 -27.83
N ASN A 536 38.48 4.57 -27.78
CA ASN A 536 39.19 3.33 -28.09
C ASN A 536 38.74 2.15 -27.22
N GLN A 537 38.89 0.94 -27.75
CA GLN A 537 38.67 -0.30 -27.01
C GLN A 537 39.58 -0.40 -25.77
N ILE A 538 39.07 -0.87 -24.63
CA ILE A 538 39.90 -1.31 -23.49
C ILE A 538 40.27 -2.77 -23.74
N VAL A 539 41.58 -3.06 -23.80
CA VAL A 539 42.05 -4.44 -23.97
C VAL A 539 43.31 -4.70 -23.16
N GLU A 540 43.34 -5.83 -22.47
CA GLU A 540 44.51 -6.39 -21.78
C GLU A 540 44.67 -7.86 -22.18
N GLY A 541 45.87 -8.31 -22.53
CA GLY A 541 46.12 -9.71 -22.93
C GLY A 541 47.25 -9.87 -23.95
N VAL A 542 47.49 -11.10 -24.41
CA VAL A 542 48.57 -11.43 -25.34
C VAL A 542 48.03 -11.66 -26.76
N GLY A 543 48.67 -11.01 -27.73
CA GLY A 543 48.35 -11.12 -29.16
C GLY A 543 48.31 -9.76 -29.86
N SER A 544 49.48 -9.13 -30.10
CA SER A 544 49.66 -7.82 -30.77
C SER A 544 49.03 -6.55 -30.16
N ILE A 545 48.13 -6.64 -29.19
CA ILE A 545 47.21 -5.53 -28.78
C ILE A 545 47.81 -4.36 -27.96
N ASN A 546 49.13 -4.32 -27.71
CA ASN A 546 49.73 -3.27 -26.85
C ASN A 546 49.41 -1.81 -27.26
N SER A 547 49.08 -1.55 -28.53
CA SER A 547 48.68 -0.23 -29.05
C SER A 547 47.51 0.40 -28.28
N ARG A 548 46.48 -0.37 -27.92
CA ARG A 548 45.26 0.13 -27.26
C ARG A 548 45.52 0.50 -25.80
N ALA A 549 46.17 -0.40 -25.05
CA ALA A 549 46.54 -0.16 -23.66
C ALA A 549 47.53 1.02 -23.50
N GLU A 550 48.54 1.11 -24.37
CA GLU A 550 49.48 2.25 -24.37
C GLU A 550 48.82 3.56 -24.79
N THR A 551 47.76 3.55 -25.62
CA THR A 551 46.99 4.78 -25.90
C THR A 551 46.27 5.30 -24.66
N TRP A 552 45.60 4.43 -23.90
CA TRP A 552 44.92 4.82 -22.65
C TRP A 552 45.89 5.30 -21.56
N LYS A 553 47.10 4.76 -21.55
CA LYS A 553 48.21 5.17 -20.69
C LYS A 553 48.80 6.52 -21.10
N ALA A 554 48.94 6.79 -22.39
CA ALA A 554 49.34 8.09 -22.93
C ALA A 554 48.31 9.20 -22.64
N LEU A 555 47.02 8.85 -22.53
CA LEU A 555 45.95 9.73 -22.06
C LEU A 555 45.90 9.90 -20.52
N GLY A 556 46.76 9.21 -19.76
CA GLY A 556 46.77 9.26 -18.30
C GLY A 556 45.56 8.57 -17.62
N ILE A 557 44.74 7.85 -18.40
CA ILE A 557 43.54 7.15 -17.90
C ILE A 557 43.91 5.78 -17.33
N ARG A 558 44.92 5.11 -17.91
CA ARG A 558 45.43 3.80 -17.45
C ARG A 558 46.76 3.94 -16.72
N ASP A 559 46.87 3.36 -15.53
CA ASP A 559 48.12 3.29 -14.77
C ASP A 559 49.06 2.14 -15.21
N GLY A 560 50.17 1.95 -14.49
CA GLY A 560 51.09 0.83 -14.71
C GLY A 560 50.57 -0.53 -14.22
N ASN A 561 49.54 -0.55 -13.37
CA ASN A 561 48.98 -1.71 -12.69
C ASN A 561 47.64 -2.16 -13.30
N ARG A 562 47.28 -1.71 -14.52
CA ARG A 562 46.02 -2.01 -15.23
C ARG A 562 44.76 -1.48 -14.53
N ASN A 563 44.88 -0.37 -13.80
CA ASN A 563 43.72 0.40 -13.34
C ASN A 563 43.41 1.52 -14.33
N TYR A 564 42.17 1.56 -14.77
CA TYR A 564 41.60 2.62 -15.61
C TYR A 564 40.76 3.55 -14.73
N THR A 565 40.94 4.86 -14.84
CA THR A 565 40.16 5.86 -14.09
C THR A 565 39.50 6.85 -15.04
N PHE A 566 38.18 6.80 -15.13
CA PHE A 566 37.36 7.73 -15.91
C PHE A 566 36.72 8.77 -14.99
N LYS A 567 36.66 10.02 -15.44
CA LYS A 567 36.19 11.20 -14.66
C LYS A 567 35.08 11.98 -15.38
N GLU A 568 34.39 11.30 -16.30
CA GLU A 568 33.26 11.80 -17.08
C GLU A 568 32.43 10.61 -17.59
N ASP A 569 31.20 10.87 -18.02
CA ASP A 569 30.33 9.84 -18.62
C ASP A 569 30.94 9.29 -19.92
N THR A 570 31.27 8.01 -19.90
CA THR A 570 32.20 7.41 -20.86
C THR A 570 31.48 6.49 -21.83
N VAL A 571 31.76 6.64 -23.13
CA VAL A 571 31.22 5.77 -24.19
C VAL A 571 32.35 5.05 -24.94
N ILE A 572 32.37 3.73 -24.85
CA ILE A 572 33.33 2.87 -25.54
C ILE A 572 32.56 2.05 -26.59
N GLY A 573 32.90 2.24 -27.87
CA GLY A 573 32.15 1.69 -28.99
C GLY A 573 33.03 1.03 -30.03
N VAL A 574 32.76 -0.23 -30.33
CA VAL A 574 33.47 -1.02 -31.34
C VAL A 574 32.53 -1.55 -32.42
N GLU A 575 33.06 -1.70 -33.64
CA GLU A 575 32.32 -2.18 -34.81
C GLU A 575 33.15 -3.20 -35.57
N TRP A 576 32.53 -4.31 -35.98
CA TRP A 576 33.25 -5.32 -36.75
C TRP A 576 33.81 -4.76 -38.07
N GLY A 577 35.09 -5.04 -38.33
CA GLY A 577 35.80 -4.58 -39.53
C GLY A 577 36.41 -3.18 -39.43
N VAL A 578 36.18 -2.43 -38.35
CA VAL A 578 36.68 -1.06 -38.18
C VAL A 578 37.80 -1.02 -37.12
N GLY A 579 38.96 -1.62 -37.46
CA GLY A 579 40.17 -1.58 -36.62
C GLY A 579 40.01 -2.15 -35.21
N VAL A 580 39.06 -3.07 -35.01
CA VAL A 580 38.72 -3.67 -33.72
C VAL A 580 39.64 -4.85 -33.39
N GLU A 581 40.08 -4.96 -32.13
CA GLU A 581 40.80 -6.11 -31.60
C GLU A 581 39.81 -7.21 -31.24
N PHE A 582 40.14 -8.48 -31.53
CA PHE A 582 39.24 -9.61 -31.34
C PHE A 582 39.98 -10.89 -30.95
N ASP A 583 39.29 -11.80 -30.26
CA ASP A 583 39.80 -13.13 -29.93
C ASP A 583 39.49 -14.09 -31.09
N GLU A 584 40.48 -14.40 -31.93
CA GLU A 584 40.28 -15.30 -33.08
C GLU A 584 40.03 -16.78 -32.67
N PHE A 585 40.45 -17.18 -31.46
CA PHE A 585 40.71 -18.59 -31.14
C PHE A 585 39.66 -19.23 -30.21
N ALA A 586 39.26 -18.57 -29.12
CA ALA A 586 38.40 -19.19 -28.10
C ALA A 586 36.91 -18.86 -28.27
N SER A 587 36.58 -17.64 -28.68
CA SER A 587 35.21 -17.13 -28.76
C SER A 587 34.82 -16.51 -30.12
N ARG A 588 35.79 -16.08 -30.94
CA ARG A 588 35.54 -15.23 -32.12
C ARG A 588 34.77 -13.96 -31.77
N ALA A 589 35.03 -13.41 -30.59
CA ALA A 589 34.35 -12.23 -30.08
C ALA A 589 35.22 -10.98 -30.09
N TYR A 590 34.54 -9.84 -30.15
CA TYR A 590 35.12 -8.50 -29.98
C TYR A 590 34.23 -7.72 -29.00
N ALA A 591 34.83 -6.89 -28.16
CA ALA A 591 34.10 -6.14 -27.14
C ALA A 591 34.75 -4.79 -26.79
N PRO A 592 33.97 -3.77 -26.40
CA PRO A 592 34.45 -2.51 -25.81
C PRO A 592 35.46 -2.71 -24.68
N ILE A 593 35.25 -3.77 -23.87
CA ILE A 593 36.17 -4.23 -22.82
C ILE A 593 36.52 -5.69 -23.09
N MET A 594 37.80 -5.98 -23.36
CA MET A 594 38.34 -7.33 -23.51
C MET A 594 39.48 -7.58 -22.52
N TRP A 595 39.24 -8.43 -21.52
CA TRP A 595 40.20 -8.76 -20.48
C TRP A 595 40.71 -10.20 -20.61
N SER A 596 41.73 -10.39 -21.43
CA SER A 596 42.37 -11.69 -21.71
C SER A 596 43.76 -11.81 -21.07
N SER A 597 44.07 -10.95 -20.08
CA SER A 597 45.28 -11.07 -19.26
C SER A 597 45.00 -12.01 -18.09
N ASP A 598 45.97 -12.85 -17.71
CA ASP A 598 45.90 -13.71 -16.51
C ASP A 598 46.06 -12.89 -15.20
N ASP A 599 46.34 -11.58 -15.32
CA ASP A 599 46.52 -10.63 -14.22
C ASP A 599 45.26 -9.80 -13.93
N ASP A 600 45.17 -9.32 -12.69
CA ASP A 600 44.09 -8.49 -12.18
C ASP A 600 44.19 -7.01 -12.61
N GLY A 601 43.06 -6.30 -12.55
CA GLY A 601 42.97 -4.85 -12.73
C GLY A 601 41.57 -4.30 -12.48
N SER A 602 41.37 -3.00 -12.72
CA SER A 602 40.08 -2.36 -12.44
C SER A 602 39.71 -1.21 -13.37
N ILE A 603 38.41 -0.91 -13.41
CA ILE A 603 37.84 0.28 -14.04
C ILE A 603 37.09 1.05 -12.95
N ASP A 604 37.58 2.23 -12.61
CA ASP A 604 36.96 3.17 -11.69
C ASP A 604 36.28 4.29 -12.49
N MET A 605 34.97 4.42 -12.34
CA MET A 605 34.18 5.45 -13.02
C MET A 605 33.99 6.73 -12.18
N THR A 606 34.53 6.77 -10.96
CA THR A 606 34.50 7.91 -10.02
C THR A 606 33.15 8.63 -9.85
N GLY A 607 32.02 7.93 -10.02
CA GLY A 607 30.66 8.50 -9.94
C GLY A 607 29.98 8.76 -11.29
N HIS A 608 30.55 8.33 -12.42
CA HIS A 608 30.01 8.53 -13.76
C HIS A 608 29.43 7.23 -14.37
N SER A 609 28.65 7.39 -15.44
CA SER A 609 28.05 6.29 -16.20
C SER A 609 29.01 5.71 -17.24
N LEU A 610 28.86 4.42 -17.54
CA LEU A 610 29.66 3.71 -18.54
C LEU A 610 28.76 3.08 -19.60
N THR A 611 28.94 3.47 -20.87
CA THR A 611 28.18 2.93 -22.00
C THR A 611 29.09 2.12 -22.94
N LEU A 612 28.73 0.86 -23.18
CA LEU A 612 29.49 -0.12 -23.95
C LEU A 612 28.68 -0.57 -25.18
N GLN A 613 29.22 -0.38 -26.38
CA GLN A 613 28.52 -0.68 -27.65
C GLN A 613 29.35 -1.57 -28.57
N ALA A 614 28.80 -2.71 -28.98
CA ALA A 614 29.43 -3.63 -29.94
C ALA A 614 28.50 -3.93 -31.12
N THR A 615 28.83 -3.42 -32.30
CA THR A 615 27.91 -3.38 -33.46
C THR A 615 28.43 -4.13 -34.69
N LYS A 616 27.51 -4.48 -35.61
CA LYS A 616 27.74 -5.18 -36.90
C LYS A 616 28.30 -6.61 -36.77
N GLY A 617 27.81 -7.39 -35.81
CA GLY A 617 28.15 -8.81 -35.71
C GLY A 617 27.78 -9.61 -36.96
N ASN A 618 28.49 -10.71 -37.23
CA ASN A 618 28.23 -11.60 -38.36
C ASN A 618 28.28 -13.09 -37.96
N GLN A 619 28.17 -14.00 -38.94
CA GLN A 619 28.17 -15.45 -38.69
C GLN A 619 29.52 -15.98 -38.13
N LYS A 620 30.66 -15.38 -38.49
CA LYS A 620 31.99 -15.79 -37.97
C LYS A 620 32.35 -15.08 -36.66
N TYR A 621 31.96 -13.81 -36.48
CA TYR A 621 32.39 -12.97 -35.36
C TYR A 621 31.22 -12.35 -34.58
N SER A 622 31.23 -12.48 -33.25
CA SER A 622 30.13 -12.07 -32.35
C SER A 622 30.48 -10.84 -31.49
N PRO A 623 29.60 -9.83 -31.38
CA PRO A 623 29.81 -8.67 -30.51
C PRO A 623 29.52 -9.03 -29.05
N HIS A 624 30.41 -8.66 -28.13
CA HIS A 624 30.17 -8.74 -26.68
C HIS A 624 30.32 -7.34 -26.06
N GLY A 625 29.64 -7.06 -24.94
CA GLY A 625 29.80 -5.80 -24.21
C GLY A 625 31.04 -5.79 -23.32
N ILE A 626 31.15 -6.83 -22.49
CA ILE A 626 32.32 -7.15 -21.66
C ILE A 626 32.73 -8.59 -21.96
N TYR A 627 34.01 -8.80 -22.26
CA TYR A 627 34.64 -10.12 -22.37
C TYR A 627 35.76 -10.26 -21.35
N VAL A 628 35.79 -11.36 -20.58
CA VAL A 628 36.89 -11.70 -19.66
C VAL A 628 37.33 -13.14 -19.92
N GLY A 629 38.57 -13.32 -20.39
CA GLY A 629 39.21 -14.62 -20.69
C GLY A 629 40.16 -15.13 -19.60
N GLY A 630 40.59 -14.25 -18.70
CA GLY A 630 41.51 -14.54 -17.58
C GLY A 630 41.54 -13.38 -16.58
N GLY A 631 42.28 -13.55 -15.47
CA GLY A 631 42.45 -12.54 -14.42
C GLY A 631 41.15 -12.12 -13.73
N LYS A 632 41.25 -11.14 -12.82
CA LYS A 632 40.09 -10.45 -12.23
C LYS A 632 39.97 -9.01 -12.71
N LEU A 633 38.90 -8.72 -13.45
CA LEU A 633 38.44 -7.36 -13.73
C LEU A 633 37.43 -6.91 -12.67
N THR A 634 37.68 -5.76 -12.03
CA THR A 634 36.73 -5.11 -11.12
C THR A 634 36.25 -3.76 -11.66
N ILE A 635 34.96 -3.61 -11.96
CA ILE A 635 34.33 -2.33 -12.32
C ILE A 635 33.63 -1.76 -11.09
N LYS A 636 33.84 -0.47 -10.78
CA LYS A 636 33.39 0.17 -9.52
C LYS A 636 33.05 1.66 -9.70
N ASN A 637 32.33 2.20 -8.71
CA ASN A 637 31.94 3.61 -8.61
C ASN A 637 31.14 4.11 -9.84
N THR A 638 30.22 3.29 -10.33
CA THR A 638 29.45 3.53 -11.57
C THR A 638 28.09 4.14 -11.28
N ASN A 639 27.78 5.30 -11.86
CA ASN A 639 26.41 5.82 -11.96
C ASN A 639 25.70 5.16 -13.16
N GLY A 640 25.56 3.84 -13.09
CA GLY A 640 24.96 2.98 -14.10
C GLY A 640 25.94 2.45 -15.16
N ILE A 641 25.64 1.27 -15.69
CA ILE A 641 26.33 0.68 -16.84
C ILE A 641 25.31 0.32 -17.90
N ASN A 642 25.48 0.81 -19.13
CA ASN A 642 24.60 0.54 -20.27
C ASN A 642 25.34 -0.29 -21.33
N ILE A 643 24.84 -1.48 -21.64
CA ILE A 643 25.48 -2.42 -22.57
C ILE A 643 24.54 -2.72 -23.74
N GLN A 644 24.99 -2.42 -24.96
CA GLN A 644 24.29 -2.78 -26.20
C GLN A 644 25.17 -3.64 -27.13
N THR A 645 24.64 -4.78 -27.57
CA THR A 645 25.27 -5.61 -28.61
C THR A 645 24.32 -5.88 -29.77
N GLU A 646 24.83 -5.79 -30.99
CA GLU A 646 24.02 -5.67 -32.21
C GLU A 646 24.59 -6.52 -33.37
N GLY A 647 23.81 -7.51 -33.81
CA GLY A 647 24.16 -8.42 -34.90
C GLY A 647 24.95 -9.66 -34.49
N GLY A 648 25.13 -10.58 -35.44
CA GLY A 648 25.99 -11.76 -35.33
C GLY A 648 25.33 -12.99 -34.71
N ASN A 649 26.06 -14.12 -34.70
CA ASN A 649 25.46 -15.39 -34.30
C ASN A 649 25.32 -15.57 -32.79
N THR A 650 26.25 -15.04 -31.97
CA THR A 650 26.22 -15.26 -30.51
C THR A 650 26.42 -13.98 -29.68
N PRO A 651 25.71 -12.85 -29.96
CA PRO A 651 25.89 -11.61 -29.19
C PRO A 651 25.59 -11.78 -27.70
N ARG A 652 26.32 -11.04 -26.83
CA ARG A 652 26.19 -11.12 -25.36
C ARG A 652 26.47 -9.76 -24.70
N GLY A 653 25.73 -9.40 -23.66
CA GLY A 653 26.13 -8.26 -22.81
C GLY A 653 27.44 -8.54 -22.08
N ILE A 654 27.51 -9.69 -21.39
CA ILE A 654 28.64 -10.09 -20.56
C ILE A 654 29.03 -11.54 -20.88
N MET A 655 30.31 -11.78 -21.13
CA MET A 655 30.89 -13.10 -21.37
C MET A 655 32.15 -13.28 -20.52
N VAL A 656 32.11 -14.19 -19.56
CA VAL A 656 33.29 -14.62 -18.79
C VAL A 656 33.62 -16.05 -19.17
N LEU A 657 34.77 -16.24 -19.80
CA LEU A 657 35.22 -17.50 -20.38
C LEU A 657 36.55 -17.91 -19.74
N GLY A 658 36.50 -18.87 -18.81
CA GLY A 658 37.71 -19.51 -18.28
C GLY A 658 38.29 -20.45 -19.33
N SER A 659 39.00 -19.93 -20.34
CA SER A 659 39.56 -20.70 -21.45
C SER A 659 41.07 -20.72 -21.47
N GLY A 660 41.62 -21.90 -21.75
CA GLY A 660 43.01 -22.10 -22.09
C GLY A 660 43.18 -23.45 -22.76
N THR A 661 43.38 -23.45 -24.08
CA THR A 661 43.97 -24.53 -24.90
C THR A 661 44.08 -24.06 -26.35
N MET A 662 45.29 -24.09 -26.90
CA MET A 662 45.63 -24.60 -28.23
C MET A 662 47.10 -25.08 -28.16
N PRO A 663 47.64 -25.88 -29.11
CA PRO A 663 48.85 -26.67 -28.89
C PRO A 663 50.14 -25.84 -28.72
N GLU A 664 51.21 -26.50 -28.29
CA GLU A 664 52.51 -25.93 -27.90
C GLU A 664 53.15 -24.99 -28.94
N SER A 665 52.81 -25.15 -30.22
CA SER A 665 53.26 -24.27 -31.31
C SER A 665 52.61 -22.88 -31.35
N SER A 666 51.56 -22.63 -30.55
CA SER A 666 50.80 -21.36 -30.54
C SER A 666 51.16 -20.37 -29.42
N GLY A 667 52.10 -20.74 -28.53
CA GLY A 667 52.90 -19.76 -27.80
C GLY A 667 52.31 -19.05 -26.56
N TYR A 668 51.20 -19.51 -25.97
CA TYR A 668 50.85 -19.07 -24.60
C TYR A 668 50.06 -20.08 -23.77
N PHE A 669 50.30 -20.07 -22.45
CA PHE A 669 49.57 -20.84 -21.44
C PHE A 669 48.98 -19.87 -20.41
N GLY A 670 47.68 -19.59 -20.51
CA GLY A 670 46.92 -18.92 -19.44
C GLY A 670 46.31 -19.96 -18.49
N LYS A 671 46.17 -19.61 -17.20
CA LYS A 671 45.48 -20.45 -16.21
C LYS A 671 43.97 -20.52 -16.45
N GLY A 672 43.42 -19.59 -17.24
CA GLY A 672 41.98 -19.50 -17.54
C GLY A 672 41.15 -19.25 -16.29
N GLN A 673 41.68 -18.43 -15.37
CA GLN A 673 41.04 -18.04 -14.12
C GLN A 673 40.32 -16.69 -14.33
N ALA A 674 39.14 -16.72 -14.93
CA ALA A 674 38.42 -15.52 -15.39
C ALA A 674 37.36 -15.05 -14.36
N TYR A 675 37.48 -13.81 -13.89
CA TYR A 675 36.59 -13.23 -12.88
C TYR A 675 36.17 -11.80 -13.28
N LEU A 676 34.86 -11.55 -13.33
CA LEU A 676 34.29 -10.21 -13.43
C LEU A 676 33.57 -9.86 -12.13
N VAL A 677 33.90 -8.70 -11.55
CA VAL A 677 33.16 -8.08 -10.45
C VAL A 677 32.65 -6.72 -10.93
N ILE A 678 31.34 -6.48 -10.79
CA ILE A 678 30.72 -5.17 -10.95
C ILE A 678 30.18 -4.76 -9.58
N ALA A 679 30.89 -3.83 -8.93
CA ALA A 679 30.57 -3.32 -7.61
C ALA A 679 29.64 -2.09 -7.71
N ASN A 680 28.46 -2.29 -8.33
CA ASN A 680 27.38 -1.30 -8.33
C ASN A 680 26.51 -1.42 -7.07
N SER A 681 25.71 -0.38 -6.75
CA SER A 681 24.84 -0.38 -5.58
C SER A 681 23.41 -0.85 -5.88
N ASP A 682 22.58 -0.92 -4.84
CA ASP A 682 21.16 -1.29 -4.90
C ASP A 682 20.26 -0.18 -5.49
N LYS A 683 20.83 0.97 -5.85
CA LYS A 683 20.14 2.06 -6.56
C LYS A 683 19.70 1.65 -7.97
N LYS A 684 18.64 2.28 -8.48
CA LYS A 684 18.14 2.03 -9.84
C LYS A 684 19.01 2.73 -10.89
N GLU A 685 19.62 3.85 -10.52
CA GLU A 685 20.50 4.67 -11.34
C GLU A 685 21.82 3.92 -11.57
N ASP A 686 22.35 3.28 -10.52
CA ASP A 686 23.57 2.46 -10.55
C ASP A 686 23.41 1.11 -11.29
N SER A 687 22.25 0.82 -11.89
CA SER A 687 21.94 -0.51 -12.45
C SER A 687 22.76 -0.88 -13.70
N VAL A 688 23.02 -2.18 -13.86
CA VAL A 688 23.63 -2.74 -15.08
C VAL A 688 22.53 -3.09 -16.08
N ASN A 689 22.41 -2.34 -17.17
CA ASN A 689 21.35 -2.47 -18.16
C ASN A 689 21.90 -3.12 -19.44
N ILE A 690 21.34 -4.26 -19.85
CA ILE A 690 21.82 -5.06 -20.99
C ILE A 690 20.72 -5.20 -22.05
N LYS A 691 21.06 -4.84 -23.29
CA LYS A 691 20.17 -4.92 -24.45
C LYS A 691 20.84 -5.59 -25.64
N ILE A 692 20.20 -6.65 -26.17
CA ILE A 692 20.64 -7.33 -27.39
C ILE A 692 19.72 -6.94 -28.55
N LYS A 693 20.31 -6.63 -29.70
CA LYS A 693 19.63 -6.32 -30.96
C LYS A 693 20.11 -7.25 -32.08
N ASP A 694 19.19 -7.57 -32.99
CA ASP A 694 19.50 -8.16 -34.31
C ASP A 694 20.38 -9.42 -34.30
N ALA A 695 20.32 -10.18 -33.21
CA ALA A 695 20.92 -11.51 -33.11
C ALA A 695 20.35 -12.44 -34.18
N ILE A 696 21.23 -13.26 -34.79
CA ILE A 696 20.84 -14.33 -35.71
C ILE A 696 20.25 -15.49 -34.90
N GLU A 697 20.95 -15.90 -33.84
CA GLU A 697 20.48 -16.82 -32.80
C GLU A 697 20.62 -16.14 -31.43
N ASN A 698 19.62 -16.32 -30.56
CA ASN A 698 19.65 -15.77 -29.22
C ASN A 698 20.47 -16.65 -28.28
N TYR A 699 21.65 -16.17 -27.89
CA TYR A 699 22.52 -16.77 -26.87
C TYR A 699 22.43 -16.02 -25.53
N PRO A 700 22.95 -16.57 -24.41
CA PRO A 700 22.83 -15.96 -23.09
C PRO A 700 23.45 -14.56 -23.03
N ALA A 701 22.65 -13.55 -22.66
CA ALA A 701 23.10 -12.17 -22.53
C ALA A 701 24.12 -11.97 -21.40
N ILE A 702 24.01 -12.76 -20.32
CA ILE A 702 25.04 -12.93 -19.31
C ILE A 702 25.48 -14.40 -19.33
N TYR A 703 26.76 -14.67 -19.63
CA TYR A 703 27.28 -16.03 -19.74
C TYR A 703 28.60 -16.23 -18.97
N ALA A 704 28.62 -17.18 -18.03
CA ALA A 704 29.85 -17.68 -17.41
C ALA A 704 30.13 -19.11 -17.89
N LYS A 705 31.27 -19.32 -18.56
CA LYS A 705 31.65 -20.63 -19.13
C LYS A 705 33.06 -21.03 -18.69
N LYS A 706 33.18 -22.20 -18.05
CA LYS A 706 34.45 -22.79 -17.65
C LYS A 706 34.90 -23.83 -18.69
N ASN A 707 36.02 -23.58 -19.35
CA ASN A 707 36.70 -24.56 -20.21
C ASN A 707 37.93 -25.18 -19.52
N VAL A 708 38.67 -24.38 -18.75
CA VAL A 708 39.69 -24.75 -17.76
C VAL A 708 39.54 -23.78 -16.57
N GLY A 709 40.44 -23.84 -15.58
CA GLY A 709 40.54 -22.82 -14.52
C GLY A 709 39.20 -22.54 -13.81
N SER A 710 38.68 -21.34 -13.98
CA SER A 710 37.42 -20.86 -13.39
C SER A 710 36.77 -19.75 -14.22
N ALA A 711 35.46 -19.59 -14.08
CA ALA A 711 34.70 -18.50 -14.70
C ALA A 711 33.66 -17.97 -13.71
N ARG A 712 33.80 -16.74 -13.22
CA ARG A 712 32.87 -16.10 -12.26
C ARG A 712 32.40 -14.73 -12.72
N ILE A 713 31.10 -14.47 -12.56
CA ILE A 713 30.46 -13.16 -12.66
C ILE A 713 29.89 -12.81 -11.29
N ASP A 714 30.14 -11.60 -10.84
CA ASP A 714 29.63 -11.05 -9.58
C ASP A 714 29.10 -9.64 -9.85
N ILE A 715 27.77 -9.44 -9.79
CA ILE A 715 27.15 -8.13 -9.92
C ILE A 715 26.47 -7.82 -8.59
N HIS A 716 27.06 -6.90 -7.83
CA HIS A 716 26.69 -6.69 -6.42
C HIS A 716 25.27 -6.16 -6.24
N GLY A 717 24.84 -5.24 -7.11
CA GLY A 717 23.57 -4.53 -7.04
C GLY A 717 22.54 -4.99 -8.09
N LEU A 718 21.79 -4.03 -8.65
CA LEU A 718 20.73 -4.33 -9.61
C LEU A 718 21.25 -4.56 -11.03
N VAL A 719 20.67 -5.55 -11.72
CA VAL A 719 20.89 -5.84 -13.15
C VAL A 719 19.56 -5.96 -13.89
N ASN A 720 19.49 -5.40 -15.10
CA ASN A 720 18.33 -5.43 -15.98
C ASN A 720 18.71 -6.07 -17.32
N VAL A 721 18.04 -7.16 -17.69
CA VAL A 721 18.23 -7.88 -18.96
C VAL A 721 16.88 -8.05 -19.65
N GLU A 722 16.77 -7.65 -20.91
CA GLU A 722 15.58 -7.85 -21.73
C GLU A 722 15.97 -8.56 -23.03
N MET A 723 15.51 -9.80 -23.20
CA MET A 723 15.81 -10.62 -24.37
C MET A 723 14.80 -10.39 -25.50
N PRO A 724 15.25 -10.17 -26.76
CA PRO A 724 14.33 -10.08 -27.89
C PRO A 724 13.66 -11.43 -28.15
N ASN A 725 12.37 -11.43 -28.51
CA ASN A 725 11.60 -12.65 -28.70
C ASN A 725 11.96 -13.36 -30.03
N LYS A 726 12.98 -14.25 -30.00
CA LYS A 726 13.40 -15.09 -31.14
C LYS A 726 13.97 -16.45 -30.68
N GLY A 727 13.37 -17.54 -31.16
CA GLY A 727 14.00 -18.87 -31.24
C GLY A 727 14.09 -19.68 -29.92
N PRO A 728 14.08 -21.03 -30.00
CA PRO A 728 14.00 -21.93 -28.84
C PRO A 728 15.31 -22.09 -28.05
N LEU A 729 16.38 -21.38 -28.41
CA LEU A 729 17.67 -21.40 -27.71
C LEU A 729 17.89 -20.16 -26.82
N ALA A 730 16.95 -19.21 -26.85
CA ALA A 730 17.04 -17.96 -26.11
C ALA A 730 17.18 -18.18 -24.60
N ARG A 731 18.15 -17.48 -24.02
CA ARG A 731 18.47 -17.48 -22.58
C ARG A 731 18.81 -16.05 -22.15
N ALA A 732 18.35 -15.55 -21.02
CA ALA A 732 18.83 -14.27 -20.49
C ALA A 732 20.14 -14.43 -19.72
N VAL A 733 20.18 -15.32 -18.73
CA VAL A 733 21.36 -15.64 -17.92
C VAL A 733 21.69 -17.12 -18.04
N SER A 734 22.97 -17.47 -18.18
CA SER A 734 23.36 -18.88 -18.18
C SER A 734 24.74 -19.12 -17.58
N SER A 735 24.94 -20.30 -16.99
CA SER A 735 26.24 -20.80 -16.57
C SER A 735 26.53 -22.18 -17.18
N SER A 736 27.77 -22.42 -17.58
CA SER A 736 28.27 -23.71 -18.03
C SER A 736 29.59 -24.04 -17.33
N GLY A 737 29.51 -24.67 -16.16
CA GLY A 737 30.65 -24.92 -15.26
C GLY A 737 31.17 -23.68 -14.52
N GLY A 738 30.50 -22.53 -14.66
CA GLY A 738 30.87 -21.25 -14.04
C GLY A 738 29.99 -20.86 -12.85
N GLN A 739 30.23 -19.67 -12.31
CA GLN A 739 29.54 -19.14 -11.14
C GLN A 739 28.99 -17.75 -11.44
N ILE A 740 27.71 -17.50 -11.17
CA ILE A 740 27.10 -16.17 -11.34
C ILE A 740 26.37 -15.78 -10.06
N TYR A 741 26.70 -14.61 -9.54
CA TYR A 741 25.95 -13.91 -8.49
C TYR A 741 25.37 -12.62 -9.07
N LEU A 742 24.06 -12.42 -8.94
CA LEU A 742 23.35 -11.20 -9.32
C LEU A 742 22.63 -10.65 -8.09
N GLY A 743 22.84 -9.38 -7.77
CA GLY A 743 22.31 -8.77 -6.55
C GLY A 743 20.78 -8.70 -6.53
N GLY A 744 20.17 -8.28 -7.64
CA GLY A 744 18.72 -8.22 -7.84
C GLY A 744 18.38 -7.59 -9.21
N GLY A 745 17.14 -7.13 -9.40
CA GLY A 745 16.71 -6.43 -10.62
C GLY A 745 15.78 -7.26 -11.51
N ARG A 746 15.85 -7.06 -12.83
CA ARG A 746 14.84 -7.55 -13.79
C ARG A 746 15.45 -8.44 -14.89
N ILE A 747 14.99 -9.69 -15.01
CA ILE A 747 15.44 -10.66 -16.02
C ILE A 747 14.21 -11.07 -16.85
N ILE A 748 14.09 -10.52 -18.06
CA ILE A 748 12.87 -10.61 -18.88
C ILE A 748 13.16 -11.41 -20.16
N ALA A 749 12.64 -12.64 -20.21
CA ALA A 749 12.73 -13.57 -21.35
C ALA A 749 11.41 -14.37 -21.54
N PRO A 750 10.25 -13.73 -21.81
CA PRO A 750 8.93 -14.33 -21.58
C PRO A 750 8.51 -15.47 -22.54
N SER A 751 9.31 -15.76 -23.55
CA SER A 751 9.11 -16.83 -24.55
C SER A 751 10.33 -17.75 -24.64
N ALA A 752 11.08 -17.85 -23.54
CA ALA A 752 12.44 -18.37 -23.49
C ALA A 752 12.81 -18.78 -22.05
N GLU A 753 14.04 -19.26 -21.86
CA GLU A 753 14.60 -19.49 -20.54
C GLU A 753 15.12 -18.15 -19.95
N ALA A 754 14.68 -17.78 -18.76
CA ALA A 754 15.27 -16.66 -18.03
C ALA A 754 16.65 -17.03 -17.48
N ILE A 755 16.78 -18.23 -16.88
CA ILE A 755 18.01 -18.71 -16.25
C ILE A 755 18.27 -20.17 -16.63
N THR A 756 19.45 -20.49 -17.16
CA THR A 756 19.85 -21.89 -17.43
C THR A 756 21.24 -22.24 -16.91
N VAL A 757 21.34 -23.25 -16.04
CA VAL A 757 22.62 -23.73 -15.51
C VAL A 757 22.91 -25.14 -16.01
N ASP A 758 23.95 -25.28 -16.83
CA ASP A 758 24.40 -26.55 -17.38
C ASP A 758 25.65 -27.04 -16.62
N ALA A 759 25.64 -28.28 -16.10
CA ALA A 759 26.80 -28.91 -15.45
C ALA A 759 27.36 -30.06 -16.31
N VAL A 760 28.33 -29.72 -17.15
CA VAL A 760 28.78 -30.56 -18.28
C VAL A 760 29.90 -31.55 -17.94
N ARG A 761 30.80 -31.29 -16.99
CA ARG A 761 31.98 -32.15 -16.73
C ARG A 761 31.89 -32.88 -15.39
N GLU A 762 32.71 -33.92 -15.19
CA GLU A 762 32.72 -34.73 -13.96
C GLU A 762 33.56 -34.13 -12.83
N LYS A 763 34.34 -33.08 -13.11
CA LYS A 763 35.23 -32.39 -12.15
C LYS A 763 34.91 -30.90 -12.02
N ASP A 764 33.64 -30.54 -12.17
CA ASP A 764 33.11 -29.19 -11.98
C ASP A 764 32.35 -29.10 -10.65
N PRO A 765 33.01 -28.76 -9.52
CA PRO A 765 32.32 -28.49 -8.27
C PRO A 765 31.47 -27.22 -8.42
N THR A 766 30.15 -27.40 -8.41
CA THR A 766 29.11 -26.34 -8.35
C THR A 766 29.18 -25.29 -9.48
N SER A 767 28.55 -25.62 -10.61
CA SER A 767 28.06 -24.65 -11.60
C SER A 767 26.77 -24.02 -11.07
N PHE A 768 26.66 -22.69 -11.00
CA PHE A 768 25.45 -22.04 -10.48
C PHE A 768 25.14 -20.64 -11.00
N VAL A 769 23.87 -20.25 -10.83
CA VAL A 769 23.37 -18.87 -10.89
C VAL A 769 22.58 -18.59 -9.60
N HIS A 770 22.98 -17.56 -8.86
CA HIS A 770 22.28 -17.08 -7.67
C HIS A 770 21.74 -15.66 -7.91
N VAL A 771 20.46 -15.40 -7.60
CA VAL A 771 19.80 -14.10 -7.76
C VAL A 771 19.21 -13.65 -6.44
N ASN A 772 19.74 -12.55 -5.88
CA ASN A 772 19.52 -12.10 -4.50
C ASN A 772 19.73 -13.22 -3.44
N ALA A 773 20.47 -14.27 -3.75
CA ALA A 773 20.52 -15.49 -2.96
C ALA A 773 21.94 -15.92 -2.58
N GLN A 774 22.06 -16.54 -1.43
CA GLN A 774 23.22 -17.31 -0.98
C GLN A 774 22.77 -18.72 -0.59
N VAL A 775 23.72 -19.63 -0.47
CA VAL A 775 23.46 -20.98 0.06
C VAL A 775 24.52 -21.24 1.12
N ASN A 776 24.08 -21.48 2.35
CA ASN A 776 24.98 -21.63 3.49
C ASN A 776 25.69 -22.99 3.50
N GLU A 777 26.62 -23.19 4.43
CA GLU A 777 27.41 -24.43 4.58
C GLU A 777 26.55 -25.70 4.81
N LYS A 778 25.30 -25.53 5.25
CA LYS A 778 24.32 -26.61 5.46
C LYS A 778 23.42 -26.85 4.24
N GLY A 779 23.74 -26.24 3.10
CA GLY A 779 23.00 -26.39 1.84
C GLY A 779 21.66 -25.66 1.78
N LYS A 780 21.35 -24.77 2.74
CA LYS A 780 20.08 -24.04 2.75
C LYS A 780 20.19 -22.70 2.00
N ILE A 781 19.17 -22.37 1.19
CA ILE A 781 19.04 -21.04 0.58
C ILE A 781 18.76 -19.97 1.64
N GLU A 782 19.42 -18.82 1.50
CA GLU A 782 19.25 -17.61 2.31
C GLU A 782 19.25 -16.38 1.38
N ALA A 783 18.60 -15.28 1.78
CA ALA A 783 18.61 -14.04 1.00
C ALA A 783 19.91 -13.26 1.19
N ALA A 784 20.47 -12.74 0.10
CA ALA A 784 21.60 -11.81 0.12
C ALA A 784 21.19 -10.40 0.60
N SER A 785 19.94 -10.01 0.35
CA SER A 785 19.33 -8.80 0.90
C SER A 785 17.81 -8.95 0.99
N GLY A 786 17.21 -8.54 2.11
CA GLY A 786 15.76 -8.48 2.29
C GLY A 786 15.10 -7.23 1.68
N ARG A 787 15.83 -6.44 0.88
CA ARG A 787 15.38 -5.13 0.35
C ARG A 787 15.43 -5.02 -1.18
N ARG A 788 15.85 -6.08 -1.88
CA ARG A 788 16.07 -6.05 -3.33
C ARG A 788 14.88 -6.67 -4.05
N ASP A 789 14.32 -5.91 -4.98
CA ASP A 789 13.30 -6.41 -5.89
C ASP A 789 13.93 -7.37 -6.91
N VAL A 790 13.28 -8.50 -7.13
CA VAL A 790 13.69 -9.50 -8.13
C VAL A 790 12.49 -9.83 -9.02
N VAL A 791 12.57 -9.48 -10.30
CA VAL A 791 11.51 -9.72 -11.29
C VAL A 791 12.06 -10.60 -12.40
N ILE A 792 11.55 -11.83 -12.53
CA ILE A 792 12.05 -12.84 -13.48
C ILE A 792 10.88 -13.36 -14.31
N HIS A 793 10.90 -13.15 -15.62
CA HIS A 793 9.87 -13.63 -16.55
C HIS A 793 10.50 -14.62 -17.53
N GLY A 794 9.99 -15.84 -17.60
CA GLY A 794 10.56 -16.95 -18.37
C GLY A 794 11.07 -18.07 -17.46
N ASN A 795 11.29 -19.25 -18.05
CA ASN A 795 11.56 -20.47 -17.28
C ASN A 795 12.96 -20.47 -16.63
N VAL A 796 13.09 -21.20 -15.53
CA VAL A 796 14.32 -21.39 -14.76
C VAL A 796 14.68 -22.88 -14.78
N THR A 797 15.87 -23.21 -15.26
CA THR A 797 16.25 -24.60 -15.54
C THR A 797 17.67 -24.92 -15.06
N SER A 798 17.85 -26.05 -14.39
CA SER A 798 19.15 -26.63 -14.06
C SER A 798 19.32 -28.00 -14.73
N ASN A 799 20.32 -28.12 -15.62
CA ASN A 799 20.62 -29.29 -16.45
C ASN A 799 21.95 -29.94 -16.02
N PRO A 800 21.94 -30.99 -15.18
CA PRO A 800 23.11 -31.82 -14.96
C PRO A 800 23.29 -32.82 -16.10
N SER A 801 24.53 -33.09 -16.53
CA SER A 801 24.76 -34.04 -17.63
C SER A 801 24.59 -35.52 -17.25
N SER A 802 24.36 -35.84 -15.97
CA SER A 802 24.01 -37.18 -15.48
C SER A 802 23.47 -37.11 -14.05
N ALA A 803 22.73 -38.12 -13.59
CA ALA A 803 22.19 -38.15 -12.21
C ALA A 803 23.27 -38.00 -11.13
N LYS A 804 24.48 -38.53 -11.36
CA LYS A 804 25.66 -38.36 -10.48
C LYS A 804 26.16 -36.91 -10.35
N LYS A 805 25.62 -35.98 -11.14
CA LYS A 805 25.99 -34.56 -11.19
C LYS A 805 24.84 -33.63 -10.75
N ALA A 806 23.74 -34.15 -10.21
CA ALA A 806 22.57 -33.33 -9.82
C ALA A 806 22.95 -32.12 -8.94
N GLU A 807 23.85 -32.33 -7.97
CA GLU A 807 24.36 -31.29 -7.07
C GLU A 807 25.33 -30.29 -7.73
N SER A 808 25.82 -30.59 -8.94
CA SER A 808 26.77 -29.77 -9.69
C SER A 808 26.09 -28.67 -10.52
N ALA A 809 24.77 -28.67 -10.68
CA ALA A 809 23.99 -27.61 -11.32
C ALA A 809 22.99 -27.01 -10.33
N ARG A 810 23.09 -25.72 -9.99
CA ARG A 810 22.19 -25.05 -9.04
C ARG A 810 21.66 -23.71 -9.56
N VAL A 811 20.38 -23.44 -9.34
CA VAL A 811 19.82 -22.09 -9.40
C VAL A 811 19.20 -21.75 -8.04
N ALA A 812 19.58 -20.63 -7.44
CA ALA A 812 19.03 -20.14 -6.18
C ALA A 812 18.46 -18.74 -6.35
N ILE A 813 17.20 -18.52 -5.96
CA ILE A 813 16.49 -17.24 -6.14
C ILE A 813 15.82 -16.86 -4.82
N ALA A 814 16.00 -15.63 -4.34
CA ALA A 814 15.29 -15.11 -3.17
C ALA A 814 14.43 -13.89 -3.53
N LEU A 815 13.12 -14.10 -3.50
CA LEU A 815 12.10 -13.08 -3.72
C LEU A 815 11.65 -12.56 -2.35
N THR A 816 12.05 -11.33 -2.00
CA THR A 816 12.01 -10.83 -0.61
C THR A 816 11.19 -9.56 -0.40
N THR A 817 10.53 -9.05 -1.43
CA THR A 817 9.70 -7.83 -1.40
C THR A 817 8.37 -8.09 -2.08
N ALA A 818 7.33 -7.30 -1.78
CA ALA A 818 6.02 -7.42 -2.42
C ALA A 818 6.05 -7.15 -3.95
N GLU A 819 7.09 -6.44 -4.41
CA GLU A 819 7.39 -6.15 -5.81
C GLU A 819 8.24 -7.25 -6.50
N SER A 820 8.65 -8.29 -5.74
CA SER A 820 9.41 -9.43 -6.28
C SER A 820 8.48 -10.48 -6.88
N GLU A 821 8.73 -10.88 -8.12
CA GLU A 821 7.90 -11.82 -8.88
C GLU A 821 8.76 -12.76 -9.76
N LEU A 822 8.49 -14.06 -9.68
CA LEU A 822 8.89 -15.03 -10.70
C LEU A 822 7.64 -15.44 -11.49
N ARG A 823 7.66 -15.29 -12.82
CA ARG A 823 6.63 -15.79 -13.73
C ARG A 823 7.25 -16.75 -14.73
N GLY A 824 7.11 -18.05 -14.46
CA GLY A 824 7.79 -19.13 -15.17
C GLY A 824 7.89 -20.41 -14.33
N LEU A 825 8.19 -21.52 -14.98
CA LEU A 825 8.43 -22.81 -14.31
C LEU A 825 9.85 -22.91 -13.77
N MET A 826 10.04 -23.69 -12.70
CA MET A 826 11.36 -24.12 -12.22
C MET A 826 11.60 -25.57 -12.63
N THR A 827 11.97 -25.78 -13.90
CA THR A 827 11.85 -27.09 -14.58
C THR A 827 12.87 -28.12 -14.08
N ARG A 828 12.54 -29.40 -14.26
CA ARG A 828 13.43 -30.55 -14.07
C ARG A 828 14.58 -30.66 -15.09
N GLY A 829 14.68 -29.72 -16.05
CA GLY A 829 15.64 -29.81 -17.15
C GLY A 829 15.22 -30.79 -18.25
N LYS A 830 16.03 -30.85 -19.33
CA LYS A 830 15.66 -31.53 -20.58
C LYS A 830 15.59 -33.07 -20.50
N TRP A 831 16.00 -33.66 -19.38
CA TRP A 831 16.04 -35.11 -19.20
C TRP A 831 15.20 -35.48 -17.97
N GLU A 832 14.05 -36.14 -18.19
CA GLU A 832 12.98 -36.35 -17.19
C GLU A 832 13.44 -36.99 -15.86
N THR A 833 14.55 -37.74 -15.89
CA THR A 833 15.13 -38.46 -14.75
C THR A 833 16.36 -37.78 -14.14
N ILE A 834 16.81 -36.62 -14.64
CA ILE A 834 18.08 -35.98 -14.30
C ILE A 834 17.90 -34.46 -14.17
N TYR A 835 17.58 -34.01 -12.96
CA TYR A 835 17.35 -32.59 -12.60
C TYR A 835 18.45 -32.04 -11.69
N GLY A 836 18.64 -30.72 -11.71
CA GLY A 836 19.57 -30.01 -10.82
C GLY A 836 18.89 -29.43 -9.58
N GLN A 837 19.66 -28.65 -8.82
CA GLN A 837 19.22 -27.99 -7.60
C GLN A 837 18.55 -26.64 -7.89
N ASN A 838 17.26 -26.64 -8.23
CA ASN A 838 16.43 -25.43 -8.18
C ASN A 838 16.08 -25.12 -6.71
N MET A 839 16.30 -23.89 -6.26
CA MET A 839 16.01 -23.42 -4.91
C MET A 839 15.31 -22.05 -4.95
N LEU A 840 14.20 -21.90 -4.23
CA LEU A 840 13.43 -20.67 -4.14
C LEU A 840 13.21 -20.25 -2.68
N MET A 841 13.34 -18.96 -2.40
CA MET A 841 12.88 -18.31 -1.18
C MET A 841 11.83 -17.25 -1.53
N LEU A 842 10.73 -17.19 -0.76
CA LEU A 842 9.53 -16.44 -1.10
C LEU A 842 8.91 -15.79 0.16
N THR A 843 9.13 -14.49 0.37
CA THR A 843 8.71 -13.76 1.60
C THR A 843 8.15 -12.37 1.31
N ASN A 844 7.52 -11.75 2.31
CA ASN A 844 7.01 -10.38 2.32
C ASN A 844 6.03 -10.08 1.17
N GLY A 845 5.08 -11.00 0.90
CA GLY A 845 4.10 -10.86 -0.18
C GLY A 845 4.62 -11.11 -1.60
N ALA A 846 5.90 -11.49 -1.76
CA ALA A 846 6.49 -11.86 -3.05
C ALA A 846 5.70 -12.99 -3.75
N LYS A 847 5.80 -13.05 -5.09
CA LYS A 847 4.97 -13.93 -5.93
C LYS A 847 5.80 -14.92 -6.74
N TRP A 848 5.31 -16.15 -6.86
CA TRP A 848 5.71 -17.07 -7.91
C TRP A 848 4.47 -17.51 -8.69
N ILE A 849 4.36 -17.07 -9.94
CA ILE A 849 3.32 -17.48 -10.88
C ILE A 849 3.89 -18.64 -11.70
N ASN A 850 3.47 -19.87 -11.38
CA ASN A 850 3.92 -21.09 -12.04
C ASN A 850 3.07 -21.34 -13.30
N GLU A 851 3.56 -20.87 -14.44
CA GLU A 851 2.97 -21.01 -15.78
C GLU A 851 4.06 -20.93 -16.86
N SER A 852 3.92 -21.66 -17.97
CA SER A 852 4.84 -21.62 -19.12
C SER A 852 4.18 -21.11 -20.40
N ASN A 853 4.85 -20.21 -21.13
CA ASN A 853 4.54 -19.90 -22.54
C ASN A 853 5.27 -20.85 -23.53
N VAL A 854 6.15 -21.72 -23.03
CA VAL A 854 6.88 -22.73 -23.81
C VAL A 854 6.07 -24.04 -23.79
N VAL A 855 5.71 -24.52 -24.97
CA VAL A 855 4.98 -25.79 -25.19
C VAL A 855 5.81 -26.97 -24.69
N ASP A 856 5.15 -27.95 -24.07
CA ASP A 856 5.73 -29.19 -23.53
C ASP A 856 6.93 -28.96 -22.56
N ALA A 857 6.92 -27.85 -21.83
CA ALA A 857 7.93 -27.57 -20.80
C ALA A 857 7.80 -28.56 -19.61
N PRO A 858 8.91 -29.09 -19.06
CA PRO A 858 8.86 -30.03 -17.94
C PRO A 858 8.31 -29.39 -16.66
N ALA A 859 7.45 -30.13 -15.96
CA ALA A 859 6.84 -29.74 -14.68
C ALA A 859 7.84 -29.27 -13.63
N SER A 860 7.40 -28.37 -12.74
CA SER A 860 8.26 -27.68 -11.78
C SER A 860 8.76 -28.60 -10.67
N ARG A 861 10.06 -28.54 -10.37
CA ARG A 861 10.65 -29.19 -9.19
C ARG A 861 11.66 -28.27 -8.51
N LEU A 862 11.55 -28.20 -7.20
CA LEU A 862 12.46 -27.50 -6.31
C LEU A 862 13.10 -28.50 -5.35
N VAL A 863 14.43 -28.49 -5.29
CA VAL A 863 15.17 -29.22 -4.25
C VAL A 863 14.96 -28.55 -2.88
N GLN A 864 14.72 -27.23 -2.85
CA GLN A 864 14.27 -26.52 -1.65
C GLN A 864 13.32 -25.37 -1.97
N LEU A 865 12.23 -25.28 -1.20
CA LEU A 865 11.37 -24.10 -1.11
C LEU A 865 11.40 -23.56 0.33
N ALA A 866 11.71 -22.27 0.46
CA ALA A 866 11.72 -21.56 1.73
C ALA A 866 10.65 -20.46 1.75
N GLY A 867 9.58 -20.68 2.49
CA GLY A 867 8.62 -19.65 2.86
C GLY A 867 9.19 -18.66 3.89
N ALA A 868 8.33 -17.78 4.37
CA ALA A 868 8.65 -16.83 5.43
C ALA A 868 8.67 -17.48 6.82
N SER A 869 8.96 -16.68 7.85
CA SER A 869 8.97 -17.10 9.27
C SER A 869 7.60 -17.04 9.97
N SER A 870 6.57 -16.52 9.30
CA SER A 870 5.16 -16.52 9.74
C SER A 870 4.26 -16.35 8.52
N MET A 871 2.94 -16.61 8.66
CA MET A 871 1.98 -16.40 7.58
C MET A 871 1.77 -14.91 7.23
N SER A 872 1.89 -13.98 8.19
CA SER A 872 1.68 -12.53 7.96
C SER A 872 2.63 -11.89 6.95
N ILE A 873 3.80 -12.51 6.74
CA ILE A 873 4.80 -12.12 5.75
C ILE A 873 5.11 -13.26 4.78
N ALA A 874 4.20 -14.23 4.62
CA ALA A 874 4.31 -15.24 3.57
C ALA A 874 4.23 -14.60 2.17
N GLY A 875 4.86 -15.24 1.18
CA GLY A 875 4.59 -14.96 -0.22
C GLY A 875 3.58 -15.96 -0.82
N VAL A 876 3.17 -15.71 -2.06
CA VAL A 876 2.13 -16.48 -2.78
C VAL A 876 2.73 -17.26 -3.94
N ILE A 877 2.46 -18.56 -3.99
CA ILE A 877 2.61 -19.38 -5.18
C ILE A 877 1.25 -19.41 -5.88
N GLN A 878 1.14 -18.87 -7.09
CA GLN A 878 -0.03 -18.99 -7.95
C GLN A 878 0.21 -20.15 -8.92
N GLN A 879 -0.45 -21.28 -8.71
CA GLN A 879 -0.30 -22.47 -9.55
C GLN A 879 -1.34 -22.44 -10.67
N ARG A 880 -0.85 -22.28 -11.91
CA ARG A 880 -1.66 -22.17 -13.14
C ARG A 880 -1.25 -23.14 -14.24
N ASP A 881 -0.04 -23.67 -14.20
CA ASP A 881 0.41 -24.70 -15.14
C ASP A 881 -0.33 -26.01 -14.91
N LYS A 882 -0.45 -26.84 -15.96
CA LYS A 882 -1.08 -28.17 -15.87
C LYS A 882 -0.14 -29.22 -15.27
N GLY A 883 1.18 -28.97 -15.33
CA GLY A 883 2.19 -29.80 -14.67
C GLY A 883 2.17 -29.65 -13.15
N GLU A 884 2.59 -30.71 -12.46
CA GLU A 884 2.78 -30.71 -11.00
C GLU A 884 3.83 -29.68 -10.54
N ILE A 885 3.70 -29.21 -9.29
CA ILE A 885 4.80 -28.61 -8.54
C ILE A 885 5.31 -29.65 -7.54
N THR A 886 6.59 -29.96 -7.56
CA THR A 886 7.22 -30.87 -6.57
C THR A 886 8.26 -30.12 -5.74
N VAL A 887 8.19 -30.25 -4.42
CA VAL A 887 9.14 -29.67 -3.47
C VAL A 887 9.78 -30.78 -2.65
N ASP A 888 11.08 -31.03 -2.86
CA ASP A 888 11.80 -32.11 -2.18
C ASP A 888 12.03 -31.83 -0.69
N GLN A 889 12.25 -30.56 -0.34
CA GLN A 889 12.39 -30.06 1.03
C GLN A 889 11.68 -28.72 1.19
N TYR A 890 10.56 -28.69 1.91
CA TYR A 890 9.85 -27.45 2.25
C TYR A 890 10.25 -26.93 3.64
N ARG A 891 10.30 -25.60 3.82
CA ARG A 891 10.38 -24.98 5.15
C ARG A 891 9.64 -23.66 5.24
N GLY A 892 9.08 -23.35 6.41
CA GLY A 892 8.48 -22.05 6.71
C GLY A 892 7.02 -21.93 6.27
N HIS A 893 6.62 -20.73 5.83
CA HIS A 893 5.22 -20.35 5.63
C HIS A 893 4.98 -19.73 4.24
N THR A 894 4.05 -20.29 3.46
CA THR A 894 3.62 -19.79 2.14
C THR A 894 2.11 -19.91 1.95
N TYR A 895 1.58 -19.05 1.08
CA TYR A 895 0.26 -19.25 0.46
C TYR A 895 0.40 -20.02 -0.86
N LEU A 896 -0.56 -20.89 -1.17
CA LEU A 896 -0.68 -21.62 -2.42
C LEU A 896 -2.05 -21.35 -3.05
N ALA A 897 -2.09 -20.44 -4.03
CA ALA A 897 -3.29 -20.03 -4.72
C ALA A 897 -3.56 -20.90 -5.95
N TYR A 898 -4.82 -21.33 -6.10
CA TYR A 898 -5.36 -21.94 -7.30
C TYR A 898 -6.53 -21.10 -7.83
N GLU A 899 -6.65 -21.01 -9.16
CA GLU A 899 -7.85 -20.54 -9.85
C GLU A 899 -8.76 -21.72 -10.19
N HIS A 900 -10.07 -21.48 -10.29
CA HIS A 900 -11.06 -22.48 -10.67
C HIS A 900 -12.02 -21.95 -11.75
N THR A 901 -12.64 -22.87 -12.47
CA THR A 901 -13.85 -22.59 -13.25
C THR A 901 -15.11 -22.79 -12.41
N ASP A 902 -16.26 -22.40 -12.95
CA ASP A 902 -17.57 -22.73 -12.40
C ASP A 902 -17.68 -22.38 -10.91
N ASP A 903 -18.29 -23.22 -10.07
CA ASP A 903 -18.49 -22.95 -8.64
C ASP A 903 -17.41 -23.56 -7.71
N GLY A 904 -16.32 -24.08 -8.27
CA GLY A 904 -15.19 -24.62 -7.50
C GLY A 904 -15.47 -25.88 -6.66
N THR A 905 -16.66 -26.48 -6.72
CA THR A 905 -17.03 -27.64 -5.87
C THR A 905 -16.42 -28.98 -6.27
N GLU A 906 -15.89 -29.11 -7.49
CA GLU A 906 -15.26 -30.33 -8.00
C GLU A 906 -13.77 -30.13 -8.29
N GLY A 907 -12.96 -31.19 -8.14
CA GLY A 907 -11.53 -31.15 -8.49
C GLY A 907 -11.25 -30.89 -9.98
N SER A 908 -12.24 -31.18 -10.84
CA SER A 908 -12.28 -30.88 -12.28
C SER A 908 -12.25 -29.38 -12.59
N HIS A 909 -12.77 -28.53 -11.69
CA HIS A 909 -12.79 -27.07 -11.86
C HIS A 909 -11.40 -26.44 -11.71
N TYR A 910 -10.47 -27.10 -11.00
CA TYR A 910 -9.11 -26.62 -10.77
C TYR A 910 -8.16 -27.16 -11.85
N THR A 911 -8.13 -26.48 -13.00
CA THR A 911 -7.45 -26.96 -14.22
C THR A 911 -5.91 -27.04 -14.15
N ALA A 912 -5.29 -26.44 -13.13
CA ALA A 912 -3.85 -26.48 -12.88
C ALA A 912 -3.41 -27.76 -12.14
N GLY A 913 -2.15 -28.14 -12.25
CA GLY A 913 -1.58 -29.37 -11.68
C GLY A 913 -1.48 -29.36 -10.15
N ASP A 914 -1.47 -30.55 -9.55
CA ASP A 914 -1.38 -30.73 -8.10
C ASP A 914 0.01 -30.34 -7.56
N THR A 915 0.11 -30.06 -6.26
CA THR A 915 1.35 -29.67 -5.58
C THR A 915 1.77 -30.74 -4.56
N HIS A 916 2.97 -31.30 -4.73
CA HIS A 916 3.56 -32.34 -3.88
C HIS A 916 4.69 -31.78 -3.00
N ILE A 917 4.53 -31.87 -1.69
CA ILE A 917 5.58 -31.65 -0.69
C ILE A 917 6.12 -33.01 -0.27
N VAL A 918 7.34 -33.35 -0.70
CA VAL A 918 7.93 -34.68 -0.45
C VAL A 918 8.30 -34.86 1.02
N SER A 919 8.75 -33.78 1.67
CA SER A 919 9.16 -33.70 3.08
C SER A 919 9.25 -32.22 3.52
N ALA A 920 9.06 -31.94 4.81
CA ALA A 920 9.03 -30.59 5.37
C ALA A 920 9.83 -30.47 6.68
N GLU A 921 10.40 -29.29 6.95
CA GLU A 921 10.99 -28.95 8.25
C GLU A 921 9.90 -28.73 9.31
N ALA A 922 10.19 -29.11 10.57
CA ALA A 922 9.21 -29.13 11.65
C ALA A 922 8.64 -27.74 12.00
N GLY A 923 7.31 -27.59 11.88
CA GLY A 923 6.59 -26.34 12.17
C GLY A 923 6.29 -25.50 10.92
N SER A 924 6.55 -26.03 9.72
CA SER A 924 6.19 -25.36 8.47
C SER A 924 4.67 -25.42 8.23
N SER A 925 4.10 -24.41 7.55
CA SER A 925 2.70 -24.45 7.12
C SER A 925 2.50 -24.00 5.67
N ILE A 926 1.41 -24.47 5.05
CA ILE A 926 0.92 -23.98 3.76
C ILE A 926 -0.58 -23.69 3.90
N THR A 927 -0.99 -22.49 3.48
CA THR A 927 -2.40 -22.13 3.34
C THR A 927 -2.78 -22.15 1.87
N VAL A 928 -3.63 -23.09 1.48
CA VAL A 928 -4.14 -23.21 0.11
C VAL A 928 -5.36 -22.30 -0.05
N MET A 929 -5.41 -21.46 -1.09
CA MET A 929 -6.50 -20.49 -1.29
C MET A 929 -7.15 -20.57 -2.67
N THR A 930 -8.44 -20.23 -2.71
CA THR A 930 -9.20 -19.93 -3.93
C THR A 930 -9.93 -18.59 -3.78
N GLY A 931 -10.27 -17.94 -4.89
CA GLY A 931 -11.19 -16.81 -4.91
C GLY A 931 -12.63 -17.24 -4.58
N ASN A 932 -13.53 -16.27 -4.43
CA ASN A 932 -14.94 -16.49 -4.10
C ASN A 932 -15.90 -16.37 -5.30
N ASP A 933 -15.38 -16.32 -6.53
CA ASP A 933 -16.19 -16.19 -7.74
C ASP A 933 -17.16 -17.37 -7.88
N ASN A 934 -18.42 -17.09 -8.23
CA ASN A 934 -19.53 -18.06 -8.35
C ASN A 934 -19.86 -18.90 -7.09
N ILE A 935 -19.21 -18.69 -5.95
CA ILE A 935 -19.40 -19.47 -4.71
C ILE A 935 -20.34 -18.74 -3.76
N ASP A 936 -21.47 -19.36 -3.37
CA ASP A 936 -22.25 -18.86 -2.23
C ASP A 936 -21.56 -19.24 -0.93
N VAL A 937 -20.74 -18.31 -0.42
CA VAL A 937 -20.00 -18.45 0.85
C VAL A 937 -20.90 -18.61 2.09
N ASN A 938 -22.22 -18.49 1.97
CA ASN A 938 -23.19 -18.77 3.04
C ASN A 938 -23.71 -20.22 2.99
N LYS A 939 -23.64 -20.88 1.83
CA LYS A 939 -24.14 -22.23 1.60
C LYS A 939 -23.10 -23.26 2.06
N LYS A 940 -23.18 -23.64 3.33
CA LYS A 940 -22.24 -24.57 4.01
C LYS A 940 -21.83 -25.80 3.19
N GLU A 941 -22.76 -26.45 2.50
CA GLU A 941 -22.49 -27.63 1.67
C GLU A 941 -21.56 -27.30 0.48
N GLN A 942 -21.78 -26.15 -0.16
CA GLN A 942 -20.96 -25.66 -1.28
C GLN A 942 -19.57 -25.25 -0.76
N VAL A 943 -19.52 -24.47 0.34
CA VAL A 943 -18.28 -24.10 1.03
C VAL A 943 -17.44 -25.33 1.39
N TYR A 944 -18.05 -26.37 1.99
CA TYR A 944 -17.35 -27.62 2.29
C TYR A 944 -16.80 -28.30 1.03
N LYS A 945 -17.62 -28.44 -0.02
CA LYS A 945 -17.19 -29.04 -1.29
C LYS A 945 -16.03 -28.29 -1.93
N VAL A 946 -16.09 -26.95 -1.99
CA VAL A 946 -15.01 -26.07 -2.48
C VAL A 946 -13.73 -26.28 -1.68
N LEU A 947 -13.78 -26.13 -0.35
CA LEU A 947 -12.61 -26.29 0.51
C LEU A 947 -12.02 -27.70 0.42
N ASN A 948 -12.84 -28.74 0.24
CA ASN A 948 -12.37 -30.12 0.10
C ASN A 948 -11.77 -30.42 -1.29
N ALA A 949 -12.36 -29.89 -2.37
CA ALA A 949 -11.82 -30.00 -3.72
C ALA A 949 -10.47 -29.28 -3.85
N LEU A 950 -10.38 -28.06 -3.29
CA LEU A 950 -9.14 -27.28 -3.21
C LEU A 950 -8.07 -27.97 -2.33
N ALA A 951 -8.46 -28.50 -1.16
CA ALA A 951 -7.54 -29.26 -0.31
C ALA A 951 -6.96 -30.49 -1.02
N GLY A 952 -7.76 -31.12 -1.89
CA GLY A 952 -7.33 -32.26 -2.72
C GLY A 952 -6.20 -31.96 -3.71
N LYS A 953 -5.86 -30.68 -3.94
CA LYS A 953 -4.75 -30.23 -4.81
C LYS A 953 -3.37 -30.25 -4.13
N LEU A 954 -3.32 -30.32 -2.80
CA LEU A 954 -2.06 -30.39 -2.03
C LEU A 954 -1.81 -31.82 -1.54
N TYR A 955 -0.59 -32.30 -1.71
CA TYR A 955 -0.11 -33.59 -1.22
C TYR A 955 1.12 -33.40 -0.34
N TYR A 956 1.18 -34.15 0.75
CA TYR A 956 2.33 -34.23 1.64
C TYR A 956 2.82 -35.68 1.67
N ASP A 957 3.69 -36.06 0.72
CA ASP A 957 4.14 -37.45 0.54
C ASP A 957 4.88 -38.00 1.78
N GLY A 958 5.47 -37.09 2.58
CA GLY A 958 6.05 -37.41 3.88
C GLY A 958 5.00 -37.96 4.87
N TYR A 959 3.75 -37.51 4.78
CA TYR A 959 2.67 -37.97 5.64
C TYR A 959 2.40 -39.48 5.51
N ALA A 960 2.41 -40.01 4.29
CA ALA A 960 2.31 -41.45 4.04
C ALA A 960 3.53 -42.25 4.53
N LYS A 961 4.61 -41.56 4.93
CA LYS A 961 5.85 -42.13 5.51
C LYS A 961 5.96 -41.86 7.02
N ASN A 962 4.86 -41.45 7.67
CA ASN A 962 4.74 -41.06 9.08
C ASN A 962 5.38 -39.70 9.46
N GLU A 963 5.76 -38.86 8.50
CA GLU A 963 6.20 -37.49 8.77
C GLU A 963 5.01 -36.60 9.16
N ARG A 964 5.18 -35.69 10.13
CA ARG A 964 4.11 -34.85 10.70
C ARG A 964 4.55 -33.40 10.93
N ASN A 965 5.41 -32.90 10.03
CA ASN A 965 6.11 -31.61 10.15
C ASN A 965 5.38 -30.43 9.50
N LEU A 966 4.55 -30.70 8.48
CA LEU A 966 3.74 -29.71 7.76
C LEU A 966 2.33 -29.60 8.36
N THR A 967 1.87 -28.37 8.60
CA THR A 967 0.46 -28.03 8.86
C THR A 967 -0.18 -27.49 7.58
N GLY A 968 -1.33 -28.05 7.19
CA GLY A 968 -2.12 -27.56 6.06
C GLY A 968 -3.35 -26.77 6.54
N THR A 969 -3.70 -25.73 5.80
CA THR A 969 -4.93 -24.95 5.98
C THR A 969 -5.52 -24.64 4.60
N VAL A 970 -6.83 -24.48 4.50
CA VAL A 970 -7.50 -24.17 3.23
C VAL A 970 -8.53 -23.05 3.40
N MET A 971 -8.62 -22.14 2.44
CA MET A 971 -9.50 -20.96 2.50
C MET A 971 -10.18 -20.58 1.18
N ILE A 972 -11.36 -19.97 1.30
CA ILE A 972 -11.99 -19.15 0.26
C ILE A 972 -11.72 -17.70 0.65
N ALA A 973 -11.22 -16.91 -0.29
CA ALA A 973 -10.73 -15.55 -0.08
C ALA A 973 -11.42 -14.53 -1.00
N ASP A 974 -11.33 -13.24 -0.67
CA ASP A 974 -11.76 -12.14 -1.55
C ASP A 974 -10.83 -11.85 -2.74
N GLY A 975 -9.78 -12.66 -2.90
CA GLY A 975 -8.82 -12.58 -4.00
C GLY A 975 -7.63 -13.54 -3.80
N LEU A 976 -6.71 -13.58 -4.76
CA LEU A 976 -5.57 -14.51 -4.78
C LEU A 976 -4.24 -13.84 -4.41
N THR A 977 -4.22 -13.08 -3.32
CA THR A 977 -3.05 -12.33 -2.83
C THR A 977 -2.76 -12.60 -1.35
N ALA A 978 -1.51 -12.39 -0.89
CA ALA A 978 -1.15 -12.55 0.53
C ALA A 978 -1.91 -11.58 1.47
N SER A 979 -2.47 -10.51 0.91
CA SER A 979 -3.31 -9.51 1.61
C SER A 979 -4.81 -9.77 1.49
N SER A 980 -5.23 -10.85 0.81
CA SER A 980 -6.65 -11.14 0.58
C SER A 980 -7.31 -11.72 1.84
N LYS A 981 -8.50 -11.22 2.15
CA LYS A 981 -9.26 -11.54 3.35
C LYS A 981 -9.83 -12.97 3.24
N SER A 982 -9.62 -13.76 4.29
CA SER A 982 -10.35 -15.02 4.46
C SER A 982 -11.85 -14.78 4.65
N LEU A 983 -12.66 -15.39 3.79
CA LEU A 983 -14.12 -15.42 3.89
C LEU A 983 -14.61 -16.73 4.54
N GLN A 984 -13.91 -17.84 4.27
CA GLN A 984 -14.09 -19.14 4.91
C GLN A 984 -12.73 -19.83 5.08
N LEU A 985 -12.53 -20.51 6.22
CA LEU A 985 -11.25 -21.14 6.60
C LEU A 985 -11.51 -22.52 7.21
N ALA A 986 -10.67 -23.52 6.88
CA ALA A 986 -10.71 -24.84 7.49
C ALA A 986 -9.30 -25.45 7.69
N ASP A 987 -9.18 -26.25 8.74
CA ASP A 987 -7.97 -27.06 9.02
C ASP A 987 -7.88 -28.20 8.00
N MET A 988 -6.73 -28.35 7.33
CA MET A 988 -6.53 -29.46 6.39
C MET A 988 -5.97 -30.69 7.10
N LYS A 989 -6.45 -31.87 6.70
CA LYS A 989 -5.87 -33.17 7.05
C LYS A 989 -5.25 -33.82 5.82
N PHE A 990 -4.29 -34.71 6.03
CA PHE A 990 -3.67 -35.51 4.97
C PHE A 990 -4.05 -36.99 5.17
N LYS A 991 -4.22 -37.72 4.06
CA LYS A 991 -4.58 -39.16 4.09
C LYS A 991 -3.34 -40.02 4.31
N ASP A 992 -3.40 -41.00 5.21
CA ASP A 992 -2.24 -41.86 5.54
C ASP A 992 -1.74 -42.74 4.38
N ASN A 993 -2.55 -42.97 3.33
CA ASN A 993 -2.18 -43.84 2.20
C ASN A 993 -1.39 -43.13 1.08
N ASN A 994 -1.61 -41.84 0.85
CA ASN A 994 -0.98 -41.09 -0.25
C ASN A 994 -0.59 -39.63 0.09
N GLY A 995 -0.85 -39.17 1.32
CA GLY A 995 -0.55 -37.80 1.74
C GLY A 995 -1.47 -36.72 1.16
N GLN A 996 -2.52 -37.06 0.40
CA GLN A 996 -3.41 -36.06 -0.20
C GLN A 996 -4.20 -35.29 0.86
N GLY A 997 -4.31 -33.98 0.69
CA GLY A 997 -5.15 -33.09 1.49
C GLY A 997 -6.64 -33.40 1.38
N TYR A 998 -7.37 -33.11 2.45
CA TYR A 998 -8.83 -33.10 2.54
C TYR A 998 -9.27 -32.29 3.77
N VAL A 999 -10.57 -31.99 3.87
CA VAL A 999 -11.18 -31.45 5.09
C VAL A 999 -12.33 -32.37 5.53
N ASP A 1000 -12.60 -32.48 6.85
CA ASP A 1000 -13.80 -33.19 7.30
C ASP A 1000 -15.04 -32.33 7.04
N GLU A 1001 -16.19 -32.95 6.76
CA GLU A 1001 -17.49 -32.26 6.63
C GLU A 1001 -17.86 -31.46 7.90
N GLN A 1002 -17.44 -31.93 9.08
CA GLN A 1002 -17.63 -31.22 10.36
C GLN A 1002 -16.55 -30.17 10.65
N SER A 1003 -15.47 -30.10 9.86
CA SER A 1003 -14.39 -29.12 10.01
C SER A 1003 -14.67 -27.80 9.27
N SER A 1004 -15.73 -27.72 8.47
CA SER A 1004 -16.28 -26.44 8.01
C SER A 1004 -16.90 -25.70 9.21
N LYS A 1005 -16.06 -24.95 9.94
CA LYS A 1005 -16.40 -24.19 11.16
C LYS A 1005 -16.76 -22.73 10.81
N PRO A 1006 -18.05 -22.36 10.60
CA PRO A 1006 -18.45 -20.96 10.60
C PRO A 1006 -18.45 -20.42 12.04
N LYS A 1007 -17.25 -20.14 12.58
CA LYS A 1007 -16.98 -19.32 13.78
C LYS A 1007 -15.48 -19.14 13.98
N VAL A 1008 -14.98 -17.91 13.82
CA VAL A 1008 -13.66 -17.52 14.32
C VAL A 1008 -13.69 -17.52 15.84
N LYS A 1009 -12.62 -17.99 16.49
CA LYS A 1009 -12.55 -18.04 17.96
C LYS A 1009 -12.04 -16.70 18.51
N THR A 1010 -12.94 -15.93 19.11
CA THR A 1010 -12.67 -14.60 19.72
C THR A 1010 -12.54 -14.63 21.24
N THR A 1011 -12.44 -15.80 21.87
CA THR A 1011 -12.24 -15.91 23.32
C THR A 1011 -11.37 -17.10 23.69
N PHE A 1012 -10.33 -16.81 24.46
CA PHE A 1012 -9.25 -17.69 24.90
C PHE A 1012 -9.24 -17.76 26.43
N THR A 1013 -8.53 -18.73 27.00
CA THR A 1013 -8.52 -19.09 28.42
C THR A 1013 -7.12 -19.32 29.00
N LYS A 1014 -6.07 -19.20 28.17
CA LYS A 1014 -4.66 -19.41 28.52
C LYS A 1014 -3.86 -18.12 28.39
N THR A 1015 -2.84 -17.96 29.24
CA THR A 1015 -1.88 -16.86 29.17
C THR A 1015 -1.11 -16.89 27.85
N ILE A 1016 -1.10 -15.78 27.11
CA ILE A 1016 -0.22 -15.60 25.94
C ILE A 1016 1.22 -15.75 26.41
N ASN A 1017 1.91 -16.78 25.90
CA ASN A 1017 3.26 -17.15 26.31
C ASN A 1017 3.91 -18.05 25.26
N LEU A 1018 5.25 -18.06 25.22
CA LEU A 1018 6.02 -18.75 24.19
C LEU A 1018 6.43 -20.18 24.62
N ARG A 1019 5.43 -20.97 25.07
CA ARG A 1019 5.53 -22.41 25.41
C ARG A 1019 4.40 -23.19 24.74
N LYS A 1020 4.75 -24.03 23.74
CA LYS A 1020 3.81 -24.73 22.86
C LYS A 1020 2.74 -25.55 23.59
N GLN A 1021 3.12 -26.19 24.70
CA GLN A 1021 2.25 -27.06 25.49
C GLN A 1021 1.09 -26.34 26.18
N ASP A 1022 1.21 -25.04 26.47
CA ASP A 1022 0.17 -24.29 27.20
C ASP A 1022 -0.88 -23.71 26.25
N ASN A 1023 -0.47 -23.38 25.02
CA ASN A 1023 -1.19 -22.49 24.10
C ASN A 1023 -1.73 -23.20 22.85
N LYS A 1024 -1.97 -24.50 22.94
CA LYS A 1024 -2.71 -25.30 21.94
C LYS A 1024 -3.97 -24.58 21.44
N GLU A 1025 -4.68 -23.88 22.31
CA GLU A 1025 -5.96 -23.26 21.97
C GLU A 1025 -5.87 -21.96 21.12
N TYR A 1026 -4.67 -21.41 20.95
CA TYR A 1026 -4.35 -20.32 20.00
C TYR A 1026 -3.89 -20.91 18.67
N ILE A 1027 -3.15 -22.02 18.72
CA ILE A 1027 -2.74 -22.81 17.54
C ILE A 1027 -3.99 -23.38 16.84
N ASP A 1028 -4.91 -23.97 17.60
CA ASP A 1028 -6.23 -24.48 17.14
C ASP A 1028 -7.19 -23.38 16.63
N ALA A 1029 -6.75 -22.12 16.64
CA ALA A 1029 -7.49 -20.95 16.18
C ALA A 1029 -6.76 -20.15 15.08
N GLY A 1030 -5.59 -20.62 14.60
CA GLY A 1030 -4.76 -19.91 13.62
C GLY A 1030 -4.01 -18.69 14.16
N VAL A 1031 -4.13 -18.38 15.46
CA VAL A 1031 -3.58 -17.17 16.08
C VAL A 1031 -2.08 -17.27 16.38
N TRP A 1032 -1.55 -18.48 16.56
CA TRP A 1032 -0.13 -18.70 16.83
C TRP A 1032 0.39 -19.97 16.14
N ASP A 1033 1.59 -19.92 15.57
CA ASP A 1033 2.28 -21.05 14.92
C ASP A 1033 2.74 -22.15 15.92
N GLY A 1034 2.74 -21.83 17.21
CA GLY A 1034 3.19 -22.70 18.29
C GLY A 1034 4.70 -22.76 18.51
N ASN A 1035 5.52 -21.98 17.79
CA ASN A 1035 6.99 -22.02 17.80
C ASN A 1035 7.67 -20.63 17.78
N GLY A 1036 7.10 -19.65 17.07
CA GLY A 1036 7.64 -18.31 16.86
C GLY A 1036 7.23 -17.30 17.93
N SER A 1037 7.68 -16.04 17.77
CA SER A 1037 7.44 -14.94 18.72
C SER A 1037 6.15 -14.14 18.47
N VAL A 1038 5.46 -14.36 17.35
CA VAL A 1038 4.40 -13.48 16.84
C VAL A 1038 3.01 -14.11 17.01
N TYR A 1039 2.06 -13.37 17.58
CA TYR A 1039 0.65 -13.73 17.64
C TYR A 1039 -0.17 -12.88 16.66
N HIS A 1040 -1.01 -13.51 15.84
CA HIS A 1040 -1.83 -12.86 14.82
C HIS A 1040 -3.32 -12.91 15.18
N PHE A 1041 -3.96 -11.76 15.41
CA PHE A 1041 -5.38 -11.70 15.78
C PHE A 1041 -6.20 -10.93 14.74
N GLU A 1042 -6.87 -11.63 13.84
CA GLU A 1042 -7.72 -11.04 12.80
C GLU A 1042 -9.11 -10.55 13.30
N GLN A 1043 -9.40 -10.71 14.60
CA GLN A 1043 -10.69 -10.39 15.21
C GLN A 1043 -10.50 -9.84 16.63
N ASP A 1044 -11.43 -8.99 17.08
CA ASP A 1044 -11.53 -8.57 18.48
C ASP A 1044 -11.58 -9.80 19.40
N SER A 1045 -10.67 -9.87 20.37
CA SER A 1045 -10.37 -11.12 21.08
C SER A 1045 -10.19 -10.92 22.58
N ILE A 1046 -10.74 -11.87 23.36
CA ILE A 1046 -10.71 -11.83 24.83
C ILE A 1046 -9.84 -12.97 25.37
N ILE A 1047 -8.77 -12.65 26.09
CA ILE A 1047 -7.95 -13.60 26.83
C ILE A 1047 -8.47 -13.63 28.27
N LYS A 1048 -9.26 -14.67 28.60
CA LYS A 1048 -10.02 -14.76 29.86
C LYS A 1048 -9.39 -15.75 30.84
N ILE A 1049 -8.55 -15.25 31.74
CA ILE A 1049 -7.87 -16.05 32.76
C ILE A 1049 -8.81 -16.28 33.95
N GLY A 1050 -9.19 -17.54 34.17
CA GLY A 1050 -10.02 -17.96 35.30
C GLY A 1050 -9.28 -17.97 36.65
N GLU A 1051 -10.03 -18.15 37.75
CA GLU A 1051 -9.64 -17.88 39.14
C GLU A 1051 -8.46 -18.73 39.70
N ILE A 1052 -7.23 -18.38 39.32
CA ILE A 1052 -5.97 -19.05 39.71
C ILE A 1052 -5.16 -18.22 40.73
N SER A 1053 -4.16 -18.83 41.40
CA SER A 1053 -3.37 -18.13 42.44
C SER A 1053 -2.66 -16.89 41.91
N GLU A 1054 -1.95 -17.03 40.79
CA GLU A 1054 -1.30 -15.93 40.06
C GLU A 1054 -1.75 -15.97 38.60
N GLY A 1055 -2.35 -14.89 38.12
CA GLY A 1055 -2.95 -14.79 36.79
C GLY A 1055 -2.20 -13.81 35.88
N TYR A 1056 -1.91 -14.24 34.65
CA TYR A 1056 -1.19 -13.45 33.66
C TYR A 1056 -1.97 -13.43 32.34
N GLY A 1057 -2.21 -12.27 31.75
CA GLY A 1057 -2.77 -12.17 30.39
C GLY A 1057 -1.70 -12.53 29.35
N VAL A 1058 -0.54 -11.89 29.50
CA VAL A 1058 0.68 -12.13 28.73
C VAL A 1058 1.85 -12.35 29.68
N ASN A 1059 2.65 -13.39 29.46
CA ASN A 1059 3.89 -13.64 30.20
C ASN A 1059 4.89 -14.37 29.30
N VAL A 1060 5.83 -13.61 28.73
CA VAL A 1060 6.77 -14.10 27.70
C VAL A 1060 8.20 -14.27 28.20
N GLY A 1061 8.51 -13.70 29.38
CA GLY A 1061 9.86 -13.68 29.96
C GLY A 1061 10.85 -12.88 29.12
N SER A 1062 12.14 -13.24 29.21
CA SER A 1062 13.23 -12.64 28.42
C SER A 1062 13.28 -13.14 26.96
N LYS A 1063 12.13 -13.27 26.30
CA LYS A 1063 12.02 -13.60 24.87
C LYS A 1063 11.42 -12.43 24.12
N LYS A 1064 11.89 -12.19 22.89
CA LYS A 1064 11.20 -11.26 21.98
C LYS A 1064 9.78 -11.72 21.74
N PHE A 1065 8.84 -10.77 21.71
CA PHE A 1065 7.42 -11.02 21.48
C PHE A 1065 6.84 -9.94 20.59
N GLU A 1066 5.89 -10.33 19.74
CA GLU A 1066 5.12 -9.46 18.88
C GLU A 1066 3.65 -9.89 18.90
N LEU A 1067 2.72 -8.94 19.02
CA LEU A 1067 1.31 -9.16 18.70
C LEU A 1067 0.92 -8.27 17.53
N ALA A 1068 0.32 -8.87 16.50
CA ALA A 1068 -0.18 -8.21 15.31
C ALA A 1068 -1.70 -8.42 15.20
N ALA A 1069 -2.45 -7.43 15.69
CA ALA A 1069 -3.91 -7.35 15.62
C ALA A 1069 -4.39 -6.11 14.84
N SER A 1070 -3.50 -5.17 14.52
CA SER A 1070 -3.77 -4.00 13.67
C SER A 1070 -4.96 -3.17 14.17
N ASP A 1071 -6.10 -3.19 13.46
CA ASP A 1071 -7.31 -2.42 13.77
C ASP A 1071 -8.21 -3.08 14.84
N LYS A 1072 -7.81 -4.21 15.44
CA LYS A 1072 -8.62 -5.00 16.38
C LYS A 1072 -8.35 -4.71 17.85
N THR A 1073 -9.33 -5.05 18.68
CA THR A 1073 -9.34 -4.87 20.14
C THR A 1073 -8.93 -6.15 20.87
N ILE A 1074 -7.88 -6.08 21.71
CA ILE A 1074 -7.45 -7.21 22.54
C ILE A 1074 -7.80 -6.96 24.01
N THR A 1075 -8.72 -7.76 24.55
CA THR A 1075 -9.12 -7.71 25.97
C THR A 1075 -8.34 -8.73 26.79
N LEU A 1076 -7.73 -8.31 27.90
CA LEU A 1076 -7.11 -9.18 28.90
C LEU A 1076 -7.99 -9.21 30.15
N ASP A 1077 -8.83 -10.23 30.30
CA ASP A 1077 -9.82 -10.38 31.38
C ASP A 1077 -9.31 -11.41 32.41
N ILE A 1078 -8.74 -10.93 33.51
CA ILE A 1078 -7.91 -11.71 34.43
C ILE A 1078 -8.53 -11.72 35.82
N ASN A 1079 -8.98 -12.89 36.27
CA ASN A 1079 -9.39 -13.12 37.65
C ASN A 1079 -8.36 -14.01 38.35
N ALA A 1080 -7.68 -13.47 39.35
CA ALA A 1080 -6.68 -14.16 40.16
C ALA A 1080 -7.01 -14.04 41.66
N LYS A 1081 -6.45 -14.96 42.46
CA LYS A 1081 -6.63 -14.95 43.92
C LYS A 1081 -5.64 -14.01 44.59
N ASN A 1082 -4.35 -14.14 44.29
CA ASN A 1082 -3.29 -13.44 45.02
C ASN A 1082 -2.61 -12.36 44.15
N LYS A 1083 -2.12 -12.72 42.96
CA LYS A 1083 -1.44 -11.78 42.06
C LYS A 1083 -2.03 -11.77 40.65
N GLY A 1084 -2.15 -10.59 40.05
CA GLY A 1084 -2.60 -10.43 38.66
C GLY A 1084 -1.66 -9.53 37.86
N ALA A 1085 -1.32 -9.89 36.62
CA ALA A 1085 -0.61 -9.01 35.69
C ALA A 1085 -1.23 -9.07 34.28
N GLY A 1086 -1.54 -7.91 33.69
CA GLY A 1086 -2.06 -7.80 32.33
C GLY A 1086 -1.02 -8.27 31.33
N ILE A 1087 0.03 -7.47 31.20
CA ILE A 1087 1.23 -7.79 30.42
C ILE A 1087 2.44 -7.84 31.35
N ASN A 1088 3.20 -8.93 31.31
CA ASN A 1088 4.47 -9.12 31.99
C ASN A 1088 5.60 -9.16 30.96
N ILE A 1089 6.47 -8.14 30.99
CA ILE A 1089 7.53 -7.88 30.00
C ILE A 1089 8.90 -8.05 30.67
N GLY A 1090 9.74 -8.91 30.08
CA GLY A 1090 11.10 -9.17 30.53
C GLY A 1090 12.18 -8.41 29.74
N SER A 1091 13.43 -8.88 29.87
CA SER A 1091 14.64 -8.32 29.26
C SER A 1091 14.77 -8.63 27.75
N ALA A 1092 13.76 -8.29 26.95
CA ALA A 1092 13.74 -8.46 25.50
C ALA A 1092 12.70 -7.55 24.83
N ASN A 1093 12.89 -7.23 23.55
CA ASN A 1093 11.96 -6.38 22.80
C ASN A 1093 10.54 -6.95 22.77
N PHE A 1094 9.57 -6.10 23.07
CA PHE A 1094 8.15 -6.43 23.14
C PHE A 1094 7.38 -5.47 22.26
N ASP A 1095 6.65 -5.99 21.28
CA ASP A 1095 5.82 -5.21 20.37
C ASP A 1095 4.36 -5.67 20.48
N TRP A 1096 3.43 -4.73 20.54
CA TRP A 1096 2.00 -5.00 20.72
C TRP A 1096 1.19 -4.04 19.86
N ASN A 1097 0.91 -4.48 18.64
CA ASN A 1097 0.20 -3.74 17.61
C ASN A 1097 -1.28 -4.11 17.60
N ALA A 1098 -2.09 -3.36 18.37
CA ALA A 1098 -3.54 -3.45 18.42
C ALA A 1098 -4.14 -2.04 18.60
N ALA A 1099 -5.24 -1.72 17.92
CA ALA A 1099 -5.87 -0.39 18.01
C ALA A 1099 -6.37 -0.06 19.43
N GLN A 1100 -6.82 -1.08 20.17
CA GLN A 1100 -7.21 -0.94 21.58
C GLN A 1100 -6.82 -2.19 22.38
N THR A 1101 -6.33 -1.98 23.60
CA THR A 1101 -6.00 -3.04 24.56
C THR A 1101 -6.79 -2.79 25.84
N ILE A 1102 -7.66 -3.73 26.25
CA ILE A 1102 -8.56 -3.55 27.41
C ILE A 1102 -8.21 -4.55 28.50
N MET A 1103 -7.50 -4.11 29.52
CA MET A 1103 -7.14 -4.92 30.69
C MET A 1103 -8.22 -4.81 31.77
N ARG A 1104 -8.80 -5.93 32.18
CA ARG A 1104 -9.71 -6.04 33.34
C ARG A 1104 -9.07 -7.03 34.31
N ILE A 1105 -8.49 -6.55 35.39
CA ILE A 1105 -7.63 -7.35 36.28
C ILE A 1105 -8.19 -7.35 37.69
N LYS A 1106 -8.31 -8.53 38.29
CA LYS A 1106 -8.78 -8.74 39.64
C LYS A 1106 -7.81 -9.66 40.40
N ALA A 1107 -7.30 -9.22 41.55
CA ALA A 1107 -6.44 -9.98 42.46
C ALA A 1107 -6.69 -9.59 43.92
N GLU A 1108 -7.83 -10.01 44.49
CA GLU A 1108 -8.34 -9.55 45.80
C GLU A 1108 -7.49 -9.98 47.02
N GLY A 1109 -6.55 -10.90 46.87
CA GLY A 1109 -5.68 -11.37 47.95
C GLY A 1109 -4.35 -10.63 48.11
N SER A 1110 -3.83 -9.95 47.06
CA SER A 1110 -2.64 -9.11 47.16
C SER A 1110 -2.53 -8.08 46.02
N GLU A 1111 -1.52 -8.14 45.15
CA GLU A 1111 -1.21 -7.09 44.16
C GLU A 1111 -1.71 -7.37 42.73
N ALA A 1112 -2.10 -6.31 42.01
CA ALA A 1112 -2.47 -6.37 40.59
C ALA A 1112 -1.71 -5.30 39.78
N LYS A 1113 -1.24 -5.65 38.58
CA LYS A 1113 -0.40 -4.82 37.70
C LYS A 1113 -0.97 -4.79 36.28
N GLY A 1114 -1.10 -3.63 35.65
CA GLY A 1114 -1.54 -3.55 34.25
C GLY A 1114 -0.42 -4.01 33.34
N ILE A 1115 0.64 -3.22 33.30
CA ILE A 1115 1.92 -3.59 32.70
C ILE A 1115 2.95 -3.73 33.83
N TYR A 1116 3.69 -4.84 33.82
CA TYR A 1116 4.86 -5.04 34.66
C TYR A 1116 6.10 -5.11 33.77
N LEU A 1117 7.09 -4.25 34.03
CA LEU A 1117 8.37 -4.18 33.33
C LEU A 1117 9.49 -4.63 34.28
N SER A 1118 10.18 -5.71 33.93
CA SER A 1118 11.47 -6.07 34.50
C SER A 1118 12.43 -6.39 33.35
N GLY A 1119 12.75 -5.35 32.59
CA GLY A 1119 13.58 -5.40 31.39
C GLY A 1119 15.04 -5.04 31.67
N ASP A 1120 15.67 -4.41 30.70
CA ASP A 1120 16.97 -3.76 30.77
C ASP A 1120 16.95 -2.49 29.90
N ASP A 1121 17.96 -1.63 30.04
CA ASP A 1121 18.03 -0.33 29.34
C ASP A 1121 18.19 -0.45 27.81
N GLU A 1122 18.55 -1.62 27.27
CA GLU A 1122 18.66 -1.86 25.82
C GLU A 1122 17.34 -2.37 25.21
N SER A 1123 16.49 -3.01 26.02
CA SER A 1123 15.18 -3.53 25.63
C SER A 1123 14.23 -2.40 25.21
N LYS A 1124 13.45 -2.66 24.15
CA LYS A 1124 12.41 -1.76 23.66
C LYS A 1124 11.04 -2.42 23.76
N SER A 1125 10.21 -1.89 24.65
CA SER A 1125 8.80 -2.26 24.75
C SER A 1125 7.94 -1.19 24.09
N ILE A 1126 7.09 -1.56 23.14
CA ILE A 1126 6.14 -0.68 22.45
C ILE A 1126 4.76 -1.30 22.55
N ILE A 1127 3.78 -0.49 22.95
CA ILE A 1127 2.37 -0.85 22.93
C ILE A 1127 1.63 0.24 22.16
N HIS A 1128 1.14 -0.13 20.99
CA HIS A 1128 0.39 0.73 20.08
C HIS A 1128 -1.07 0.87 20.52
N GLY A 1129 -1.75 1.87 19.96
CA GLY A 1129 -3.16 2.13 20.22
C GLY A 1129 -3.46 2.53 21.67
N MET A 1130 -4.73 2.39 22.06
CA MET A 1130 -5.22 2.84 23.36
C MET A 1130 -5.28 1.70 24.39
N THR A 1131 -4.51 1.83 25.47
CA THR A 1131 -4.48 0.83 26.56
C THR A 1131 -5.36 1.22 27.76
N ASP A 1132 -6.58 0.72 27.80
CA ASP A 1132 -7.47 0.82 28.96
C ASP A 1132 -7.13 -0.23 30.04
N MET A 1133 -7.19 0.17 31.32
CA MET A 1133 -6.92 -0.69 32.47
C MET A 1133 -7.93 -0.45 33.59
N ASP A 1134 -8.70 -1.47 33.98
CA ASP A 1134 -9.50 -1.53 35.22
C ASP A 1134 -8.90 -2.61 36.14
N ILE A 1135 -8.33 -2.21 37.27
CA ILE A 1135 -7.43 -3.04 38.08
C ILE A 1135 -7.84 -3.01 39.55
N LYS A 1136 -8.22 -4.17 40.08
CA LYS A 1136 -8.75 -4.34 41.44
C LYS A 1136 -7.86 -5.29 42.24
N ALA A 1137 -7.23 -4.80 43.29
CA ALA A 1137 -6.23 -5.50 44.11
C ALA A 1137 -6.63 -5.55 45.60
N GLY A 1138 -6.19 -6.57 46.33
CA GLY A 1138 -6.33 -6.65 47.78
C GLY A 1138 -5.40 -5.69 48.55
N ASP A 1139 -4.22 -5.42 47.99
CA ASP A 1139 -3.19 -4.53 48.54
C ASP A 1139 -2.88 -3.39 47.56
N ASN A 1140 -2.06 -3.65 46.54
CA ASN A 1140 -1.51 -2.64 45.64
C ASN A 1140 -2.05 -2.84 44.21
N ALA A 1141 -2.74 -1.85 43.67
CA ALA A 1141 -3.12 -1.80 42.25
C ALA A 1141 -2.18 -0.85 41.50
N TYR A 1142 -1.43 -1.37 40.53
CA TYR A 1142 -0.53 -0.60 39.67
C TYR A 1142 -1.06 -0.56 38.24
N GLY A 1143 -1.07 0.61 37.60
CA GLY A 1143 -1.27 0.72 36.15
C GLY A 1143 -0.04 0.22 35.42
N ILE A 1144 1.05 0.99 35.55
CA ILE A 1144 2.40 0.58 35.13
C ILE A 1144 3.24 0.38 36.37
N HIS A 1145 3.90 -0.78 36.50
CA HIS A 1145 4.94 -1.00 37.50
C HIS A 1145 6.24 -1.38 36.81
N GLY A 1146 7.21 -0.47 36.87
CA GLY A 1146 8.57 -0.73 36.42
C GLY A 1146 9.48 -1.15 37.56
N VAL A 1147 10.51 -1.91 37.20
CA VAL A 1147 11.75 -2.07 37.98
C VAL A 1147 12.91 -1.55 37.11
N ASP A 1148 13.01 -2.05 35.88
CA ASP A 1148 14.00 -1.66 34.87
C ASP A 1148 13.38 -1.73 33.45
N GLY A 1149 13.94 -0.96 32.50
CA GLY A 1149 13.68 -1.06 31.05
C GLY A 1149 12.69 -0.06 30.44
N ASN A 1150 12.74 0.08 29.11
CA ASN A 1150 11.99 1.10 28.37
C ASN A 1150 10.58 0.65 27.95
N LEU A 1151 9.59 1.55 28.08
CA LEU A 1151 8.24 1.41 27.53
C LEU A 1151 7.78 2.67 26.80
N LEU A 1152 7.26 2.49 25.59
CA LEU A 1152 6.49 3.48 24.83
C LEU A 1152 5.03 3.01 24.73
N LEU A 1153 4.10 3.92 25.06
CA LEU A 1153 2.65 3.76 24.95
C LEU A 1153 2.10 4.88 24.07
N GLU A 1154 1.31 4.56 23.06
CA GLU A 1154 0.66 5.57 22.22
C GLU A 1154 -0.54 6.22 22.92
N GLY A 1155 -1.28 5.46 23.72
CA GLY A 1155 -2.31 5.97 24.63
C GLY A 1155 -2.60 5.01 25.78
N TRP A 1156 -3.03 5.54 26.94
CA TRP A 1156 -3.48 4.69 28.05
C TRP A 1156 -4.50 5.40 28.97
N LYS A 1157 -5.30 4.60 29.68
CA LYS A 1157 -6.22 5.01 30.75
C LYS A 1157 -6.17 3.98 31.87
N PHE A 1158 -6.07 4.42 33.11
CA PHE A 1158 -6.01 3.52 34.27
C PHE A 1158 -7.04 3.90 35.34
N VAL A 1159 -7.75 2.88 35.82
CA VAL A 1159 -8.64 2.91 36.97
C VAL A 1159 -8.17 1.81 37.93
N GLY A 1160 -7.60 2.21 39.07
CA GLY A 1160 -7.12 1.28 40.09
C GLY A 1160 -7.95 1.34 41.36
N ALA A 1161 -8.15 0.18 41.99
CA ALA A 1161 -8.77 0.05 43.32
C ALA A 1161 -7.97 -0.94 44.18
N GLY A 1162 -7.59 -0.53 45.39
CA GLY A 1162 -6.83 -1.32 46.36
C GLY A 1162 -6.54 -0.49 47.61
N LYS A 1163 -5.79 -1.05 48.58
CA LYS A 1163 -5.30 -0.29 49.75
C LYS A 1163 -4.31 0.81 49.34
N LYS A 1164 -3.57 0.58 48.25
CA LYS A 1164 -2.78 1.58 47.54
C LYS A 1164 -3.05 1.47 46.04
N VAL A 1165 -3.03 2.60 45.36
CA VAL A 1165 -3.26 2.72 43.92
C VAL A 1165 -2.15 3.58 43.33
N PHE A 1166 -1.45 3.06 42.32
CA PHE A 1166 -0.35 3.73 41.65
C PHE A 1166 -0.63 3.75 40.14
N ALA A 1167 -0.75 4.94 39.55
CA ALA A 1167 -0.91 5.06 38.09
C ALA A 1167 0.37 4.57 37.38
N ILE A 1168 1.52 5.08 37.83
CA ILE A 1168 2.85 4.58 37.49
C ILE A 1168 3.62 4.40 38.80
N HIS A 1169 4.36 3.31 38.92
CA HIS A 1169 5.40 3.10 39.93
C HIS A 1169 6.63 2.51 39.24
N ALA A 1170 7.56 3.38 38.88
CA ALA A 1170 8.97 3.02 38.73
C ALA A 1170 9.61 3.31 40.11
#